data_AF-A0A3P8TLN3-F1
#
_entry.id   AF-A0A3P8TLN3-F1
#
_cell.length_a   1.000
_cell.length_b   1.000
_cell.length_c   1.000
_cell.angle_alpha   90.00
_cell.angle_beta   90.00
_cell.angle_gamma   90.00
#
_symmetry.space_group_name_H-M   'P 1'
#
loop_
_entity.id
_entity.type
_entity.pdbx_description
1 polymer ?
#
loop_
_entity_poly.entity_id
_entity_poly.type
_entity_poly.pdbx_seq_one_letter_code
_entity_poly.pdbx_strand_id
1 'polypeptide(L)'
;IHPQDDLPTSGNPTLLNQIYTELYITEGGTAEVNDEHEVRQIETTSRKPDRAETTIRQEDIFKGSPGRDEPIRTVMTKGVAGIGKTVLTQKFTLVWAEDKTNQDIYFTFPFTFRELNVLKEKKYSLVELVHRCFTETKEAGICNFQHFQVVFIFDGLDECRLPLDFHNNEILTDVTESTSVDVLLTNLIRGKLLPSARLWITTRPAAANQIPPECVDMVTEIRGFTDPQKEEYFRKRFRDEEQASSIISHIKTSRSLHIMCHIPVFCWITATVLEELLKSREGGDLPKTLTEMFIHFLVVQTKVKNVKYDGGSETDPHWSPDSRKMIESLGKLAFEQLQKGNLIFYESDLAECGIDIREASVYSGVFTQIFKEERGLYQDKVFCFVHLSVQEFLAALHVHQTFINSGVNLMEEQTTSCSFGILKNKSSLKHLYQTAVDQALQSPNGHLDLFLRFLLGLSLQTNQNLLRGLLTQTGSSSKTKQKTVQYIKKKLNENLSAERSINLFHCLNELNDRSLVEEIQQSLRSGRLSTDKLSPAQWSALVFILLSSEEHLDVFDLKKYSASEEALLRMLPVIKVSSKALLSSCNLSERSCEALSSVLSSQSSSLRDLDLSNNDLQDSGVKLLSAGLKSPHCELETLSLSGCLVSEEGCSSLVSALSFNPSHLGELDLSYNHPGDSGVKLLSAAVEDPHRRLDTVRYEQATGAHTVQVYFSELELDTNSVNRNLKLSDNNKKVMLAEEEQPYPDHPDRFDNWNQLLCKNGLTDRCYWEVEWRGEVHVSVSYRGIRRKGNSLDSRFGGNDKSWSLFCYDNGYSLCHKDMVTSISSSSVSNRVAVYVDCPAGILSFYRVSSDSLIHLHTFNTTFTEPLYPGFGFTSWCSVLSGSSVSL
;
A
#
# COMPACT_ATOMS: atom_id res chain seq x y z
N ILE A 1 23.91 2.45 -8.62
CA ILE A 1 24.54 1.21 -9.10
C ILE A 1 26.03 1.50 -9.07
N HIS A 2 26.76 0.98 -8.08
CA HIS A 2 28.22 1.10 -8.12
C HIS A 2 28.72 0.00 -9.04
N PRO A 3 29.52 0.30 -10.06
CA PRO A 3 29.67 -0.57 -11.23
C PRO A 3 30.75 -1.65 -11.07
N GLN A 4 31.43 -1.74 -9.92
CA GLN A 4 32.70 -2.46 -9.87
C GLN A 4 32.60 -4.00 -9.89
N ASP A 5 31.45 -4.61 -9.59
CA ASP A 5 31.38 -6.08 -9.49
C ASP A 5 30.63 -6.77 -10.64
N ASP A 6 29.88 -6.02 -11.44
CA ASP A 6 29.25 -6.51 -12.67
C ASP A 6 29.84 -5.87 -13.95
N LEU A 7 30.70 -4.84 -13.85
CA LEU A 7 31.58 -4.46 -14.95
C LEU A 7 32.96 -5.10 -14.76
N PRO A 8 33.44 -5.90 -15.73
CA PRO A 8 34.86 -6.19 -15.85
C PRO A 8 35.63 -4.87 -15.86
N THR A 9 36.86 -4.89 -15.35
CA THR A 9 37.87 -3.82 -15.41
C THR A 9 38.28 -3.38 -16.83
N SER A 10 37.43 -3.59 -17.84
CA SER A 10 37.50 -2.98 -19.17
C SER A 10 36.08 -2.73 -19.69
N GLY A 11 35.83 -1.51 -20.17
CA GLY A 11 34.53 -1.07 -20.67
C GLY A 11 33.89 -2.03 -21.68
N ASN A 12 32.73 -2.58 -21.32
CA ASN A 12 31.88 -3.32 -22.22
C ASN A 12 30.55 -2.55 -22.40
N PRO A 13 30.49 -1.56 -23.31
CA PRO A 13 29.34 -0.66 -23.49
C PRO A 13 28.01 -1.40 -23.76
N THR A 14 28.12 -2.63 -24.29
CA THR A 14 27.02 -3.55 -24.58
C THR A 14 26.20 -3.94 -23.33
N LEU A 15 26.82 -4.08 -22.15
CA LEU A 15 26.12 -4.56 -20.94
C LEU A 15 25.25 -3.47 -20.29
N LEU A 16 25.77 -2.23 -20.22
CA LEU A 16 25.01 -1.10 -19.65
C LEU A 16 23.81 -0.75 -20.54
N ASN A 17 23.97 -0.76 -21.86
CA ASN A 17 22.87 -0.52 -22.80
C ASN A 17 21.78 -1.62 -22.74
N GLN A 18 22.14 -2.86 -22.42
CA GLN A 18 21.19 -3.98 -22.29
C GLN A 18 20.40 -3.95 -20.97
N ILE A 19 21.02 -3.52 -19.87
CA ILE A 19 20.41 -3.58 -18.52
C ILE A 19 19.79 -2.24 -18.10
N TYR A 20 20.21 -1.13 -18.71
CA TYR A 20 19.68 0.20 -18.35
C TYR A 20 18.18 0.30 -18.61
N THR A 21 17.48 0.73 -17.58
CA THR A 21 16.06 1.09 -17.60
C THR A 21 15.97 2.60 -17.37
N GLU A 22 15.20 3.29 -18.20
CA GLU A 22 15.09 4.75 -18.13
C GLU A 22 14.54 5.18 -16.76
N LEU A 23 15.14 6.21 -16.16
CA LEU A 23 14.74 6.70 -14.85
C LEU A 23 13.67 7.78 -15.00
N TYR A 24 12.65 7.77 -14.13
CA TYR A 24 11.65 8.84 -14.09
C TYR A 24 12.22 10.09 -13.41
N ILE A 25 12.41 11.16 -14.20
CA ILE A 25 13.00 12.43 -13.79
C ILE A 25 11.97 13.55 -13.96
N THR A 26 11.87 14.41 -12.95
CA THR A 26 10.90 15.51 -12.93
C THR A 26 11.59 16.83 -12.60
N GLU A 27 11.01 17.93 -13.07
CA GLU A 27 11.42 19.28 -12.66
C GLU A 27 11.04 19.50 -11.18
N GLY A 28 12.02 19.85 -10.34
CA GLY A 28 11.84 19.97 -8.90
C GLY A 28 11.38 21.37 -8.46
N GLY A 29 10.60 21.43 -7.37
CA GLY A 29 10.20 22.68 -6.69
C GLY A 29 11.28 23.26 -5.76
N THR A 30 11.03 24.46 -5.20
CA THR A 30 11.96 25.20 -4.32
C THR A 30 12.42 24.39 -3.10
N ALA A 31 13.69 24.61 -2.73
CA ALA A 31 14.45 23.84 -1.77
C ALA A 31 13.91 23.89 -0.32
N GLU A 32 13.11 22.91 0.06
CA GLU A 32 13.07 22.43 1.45
C GLU A 32 14.03 21.26 1.60
N VAL A 33 14.83 21.29 2.67
CA VAL A 33 15.72 20.19 3.04
C VAL A 33 14.85 19.09 3.64
N ASN A 34 14.67 17.98 2.92
CA ASN A 34 14.02 16.80 3.48
C ASN A 34 15.09 15.91 4.14
N ASP A 35 15.11 15.93 5.48
CA ASP A 35 16.02 15.13 6.32
C ASP A 35 15.45 13.74 6.67
N GLU A 36 14.28 13.36 6.14
CA GLU A 36 13.69 12.05 6.39
C GLU A 36 14.52 10.90 5.83
N HIS A 37 14.44 9.73 6.48
CA HIS A 37 15.07 8.51 6.02
C HIS A 37 14.53 8.07 4.65
N GLU A 38 15.38 7.46 3.83
CA GLU A 38 15.09 7.12 2.43
C GLU A 38 13.83 6.24 2.29
N VAL A 39 13.63 5.31 3.22
CA VAL A 39 12.45 4.45 3.25
C VAL A 39 11.15 5.24 3.44
N ARG A 40 11.14 6.26 4.30
CA ARG A 40 9.96 7.12 4.49
C ARG A 40 9.67 7.96 3.26
N GLN A 41 10.71 8.45 2.58
CA GLN A 41 10.56 9.20 1.34
C GLN A 41 9.93 8.34 0.23
N ILE A 42 10.36 7.09 0.08
CA ILE A 42 9.77 6.12 -0.88
C ILE A 42 8.30 5.85 -0.54
N GLU A 43 8.02 5.52 0.72
CA GLU A 43 6.67 5.17 1.18
C GLU A 43 5.71 6.35 1.01
N THR A 44 6.18 7.58 1.25
CA THR A 44 5.40 8.80 1.04
C THR A 44 5.18 9.08 -0.45
N THR A 45 6.21 8.93 -1.28
CA THR A 45 6.12 9.16 -2.73
C THR A 45 5.15 8.17 -3.37
N SER A 46 5.14 6.91 -2.94
CA SER A 46 4.18 5.90 -3.41
C SER A 46 2.71 6.21 -3.12
N ARG A 47 2.42 7.23 -2.28
CA ARG A 47 1.09 7.63 -1.84
C ARG A 47 0.65 9.00 -2.35
N LYS A 48 1.56 9.80 -2.92
CA LYS A 48 1.19 11.11 -3.42
C LYS A 48 0.23 10.92 -4.61
N PRO A 49 -0.90 11.66 -4.66
CA PRO A 49 -1.76 11.64 -5.83
C PRO A 49 -0.96 12.08 -7.06
N ASP A 50 -1.25 11.47 -8.22
CA ASP A 50 -0.65 11.80 -9.52
C ASP A 50 -0.89 13.28 -9.83
N ARG A 51 0.02 14.13 -9.38
CA ARG A 51 0.10 15.51 -9.82
C ARG A 51 0.74 15.47 -11.20
N ALA A 52 0.24 16.28 -12.14
CA ALA A 52 0.88 16.45 -13.43
C ALA A 52 2.27 17.10 -13.23
N GLU A 53 3.29 16.26 -13.05
CA GLU A 53 4.69 16.67 -12.94
C GLU A 53 5.28 16.75 -14.35
N THR A 54 6.08 17.80 -14.62
CA THR A 54 6.78 17.93 -15.90
C THR A 54 7.91 16.91 -15.94
N THR A 55 7.74 15.84 -16.72
CA THR A 55 8.79 14.84 -16.95
C THR A 55 9.87 15.40 -17.86
N ILE A 56 11.13 15.18 -17.49
CA ILE A 56 12.30 15.59 -18.27
C ILE A 56 13.00 14.33 -18.77
N ARG A 57 13.24 14.25 -20.07
CA ARG A 57 14.12 13.21 -20.63
C ARG A 57 15.57 13.55 -20.35
N GLN A 58 16.38 12.52 -20.16
CA GLN A 58 17.81 12.69 -19.93
C GLN A 58 18.52 13.48 -21.05
N GLU A 59 18.09 13.30 -22.30
CA GLU A 59 18.63 14.01 -23.48
C GLU A 59 18.26 15.50 -23.55
N ASP A 60 17.28 15.92 -22.75
CA ASP A 60 16.77 17.27 -22.69
C ASP A 60 17.12 17.96 -21.36
N ILE A 61 18.05 17.40 -20.57
CA ILE A 61 18.37 17.91 -19.24
C ILE A 61 18.94 19.34 -19.23
N PHE A 62 19.47 19.83 -20.35
CA PHE A 62 19.89 21.23 -20.52
C PHE A 62 18.93 22.05 -21.40
N LYS A 63 17.83 21.46 -21.86
CA LYS A 63 16.80 22.13 -22.66
C LYS A 63 15.63 22.46 -21.73
N GLY A 64 15.36 23.74 -21.53
CA GLY A 64 14.30 24.18 -20.62
C GLY A 64 12.91 23.71 -21.05
N SER A 65 11.96 23.78 -20.11
CA SER A 65 10.55 23.54 -20.38
C SER A 65 10.01 24.52 -21.44
N PRO A 66 9.02 24.12 -22.27
CA PRO A 66 8.49 24.96 -23.33
C PRO A 66 7.94 26.28 -22.75
N GLY A 67 8.60 27.40 -23.05
CA GLY A 67 8.25 28.75 -22.55
C GLY A 67 9.32 29.44 -21.70
N ARG A 68 10.46 28.78 -21.42
CA ARG A 68 11.59 29.40 -20.72
C ARG A 68 12.60 29.97 -21.74
N ASP A 69 12.79 31.30 -21.74
CA ASP A 69 13.70 32.01 -22.66
C ASP A 69 15.17 32.06 -22.16
N GLU A 70 15.44 31.73 -20.89
CA GLU A 70 16.78 31.76 -20.31
C GLU A 70 17.54 30.42 -20.53
N PRO A 71 18.81 30.46 -20.97
CA PRO A 71 19.61 29.25 -21.17
C PRO A 71 19.99 28.60 -19.83
N ILE A 72 19.78 27.28 -19.72
CA ILE A 72 20.14 26.51 -18.53
C ILE A 72 21.64 26.20 -18.56
N ARG A 73 22.39 26.74 -17.60
CA ARG A 73 23.82 26.48 -17.43
C ARG A 73 24.08 25.42 -16.37
N THR A 74 23.50 25.56 -15.18
CA THR A 74 23.73 24.67 -14.03
C THR A 74 22.47 23.89 -13.70
N VAL A 75 22.56 22.56 -13.79
CA VAL A 75 21.51 21.62 -13.39
C VAL A 75 21.92 20.90 -12.11
N MET A 76 21.05 20.89 -11.10
CA MET A 76 21.22 20.09 -9.89
C MET A 76 20.19 18.97 -9.83
N THR A 77 20.65 17.73 -9.91
CA THR A 77 19.79 16.54 -9.79
C THR A 77 19.83 15.95 -8.39
N LYS A 78 18.68 15.92 -7.75
CA LYS A 78 18.47 15.35 -6.41
C LYS A 78 17.91 13.94 -6.49
N GLY A 79 18.20 13.13 -5.47
CA GLY A 79 17.52 11.86 -5.24
C GLY A 79 18.13 11.07 -4.08
N VAL A 80 17.37 10.13 -3.53
CA VAL A 80 17.80 9.26 -2.42
C VAL A 80 18.98 8.36 -2.82
N ALA A 81 19.66 7.71 -1.86
CA ALA A 81 20.73 6.76 -2.22
C ALA A 81 20.17 5.58 -3.04
N GLY A 82 21.04 4.98 -3.84
CA GLY A 82 20.65 3.86 -4.71
C GLY A 82 19.74 4.20 -5.89
N ILE A 83 19.14 5.41 -5.94
CA ILE A 83 18.10 5.79 -6.93
C ILE A 83 18.58 5.85 -8.39
N GLY A 84 19.89 5.86 -8.61
CA GLY A 84 20.48 5.82 -9.96
C GLY A 84 21.15 7.11 -10.43
N LYS A 85 21.39 8.11 -9.57
CA LYS A 85 22.08 9.37 -9.90
C LYS A 85 23.38 9.17 -10.73
N THR A 86 24.32 8.37 -10.21
CA THR A 86 25.59 8.05 -10.91
C THR A 86 25.38 7.30 -12.22
N VAL A 87 24.35 6.47 -12.31
CA VAL A 87 24.06 5.67 -13.51
C VAL A 87 23.50 6.55 -14.60
N LEU A 88 22.69 7.54 -14.21
CA LEU A 88 22.13 8.53 -15.11
C LEU A 88 23.23 9.35 -15.80
N THR A 89 24.20 9.85 -15.02
CA THR A 89 25.33 10.62 -15.55
C THR A 89 26.27 9.76 -16.41
N GLN A 90 26.51 8.51 -16.01
CA GLN A 90 27.26 7.54 -16.82
C GLN A 90 26.55 7.22 -18.13
N LYS A 91 25.22 7.01 -18.11
CA LYS A 91 24.42 6.78 -19.31
C LYS A 91 24.49 7.99 -20.24
N PHE A 92 24.48 9.20 -19.71
CA PHE A 92 24.56 10.42 -20.51
C PHE A 92 25.89 10.49 -21.25
N THR A 93 26.97 10.26 -20.50
CA THR A 93 28.33 10.24 -21.05
C THR A 93 28.49 9.13 -22.10
N LEU A 94 27.90 7.96 -21.89
CA LEU A 94 27.94 6.85 -22.84
C LEU A 94 27.19 7.19 -24.15
N VAL A 95 25.96 7.70 -24.06
CA VAL A 95 25.16 8.02 -25.25
C VAL A 95 25.78 9.17 -26.06
N TRP A 96 26.39 10.15 -25.37
CA TRP A 96 27.22 11.18 -25.99
C TRP A 96 28.45 10.59 -26.68
N ALA A 97 29.21 9.72 -26.01
CA ALA A 97 30.39 9.07 -26.57
C ALA A 97 30.09 8.13 -27.77
N GLU A 98 28.87 7.58 -27.83
CA GLU A 98 28.36 6.77 -28.95
C GLU A 98 27.78 7.62 -30.10
N ASP A 99 27.89 8.95 -30.04
CA ASP A 99 27.44 9.88 -31.08
C ASP A 99 25.91 9.86 -31.32
N LYS A 100 25.11 9.52 -30.31
CA LYS A 100 23.65 9.35 -30.45
C LYS A 100 22.84 10.60 -30.12
N THR A 101 23.22 11.36 -29.09
CA THR A 101 22.50 12.57 -28.65
C THR A 101 23.50 13.63 -28.15
N ASN A 102 23.03 14.88 -27.94
CA ASN A 102 23.84 15.98 -27.40
C ASN A 102 25.04 16.38 -28.28
N GLN A 103 24.84 16.40 -29.60
CA GLN A 103 25.84 16.74 -30.61
C GLN A 103 26.35 18.19 -30.55
N ASP A 104 25.66 19.04 -29.79
CA ASP A 104 26.11 20.39 -29.48
C ASP A 104 27.28 20.43 -28.48
N ILE A 105 27.55 19.33 -27.76
CA ILE A 105 28.58 19.24 -26.72
C ILE A 105 29.86 18.61 -27.27
N TYR A 106 30.96 19.36 -27.20
CA TYR A 106 32.27 18.93 -27.70
C TYR A 106 33.07 18.11 -26.69
N PHE A 107 32.94 18.45 -25.40
CA PHE A 107 33.66 17.77 -24.32
C PHE A 107 32.73 17.53 -23.13
N THR A 108 32.78 16.32 -22.60
CA THR A 108 32.14 15.97 -21.32
C THR A 108 33.21 15.50 -20.35
N PHE A 109 33.31 16.16 -19.20
CA PHE A 109 34.26 15.84 -18.14
C PHE A 109 33.51 15.39 -16.87
N PRO A 110 33.34 14.07 -16.67
CA PRO A 110 32.76 13.53 -15.45
C PRO A 110 33.77 13.50 -14.31
N PHE A 111 33.50 14.26 -13.26
CA PHE A 111 34.21 14.25 -11.99
C PHE A 111 33.29 13.70 -10.90
N THR A 112 33.87 12.93 -9.99
CA THR A 112 33.20 12.60 -8.73
C THR A 112 33.74 13.53 -7.64
N PHE A 113 32.87 14.04 -6.74
CA PHE A 113 33.36 14.78 -5.56
C PHE A 113 34.28 13.90 -4.69
N ARG A 114 34.07 12.59 -4.79
CA ARG A 114 34.98 11.56 -4.33
C ARG A 114 36.42 11.79 -4.78
N GLU A 115 36.66 11.85 -6.09
CA GLU A 115 38.00 12.10 -6.66
C GLU A 115 38.53 13.49 -6.31
N LEU A 116 37.67 14.50 -6.32
CA LEU A 116 38.07 15.89 -6.05
C LEU A 116 38.56 16.11 -4.62
N ASN A 117 37.97 15.40 -3.64
CA ASN A 117 38.40 15.45 -2.25
C ASN A 117 39.88 15.03 -2.06
N VAL A 118 40.41 14.14 -2.91
CA VAL A 118 41.81 13.69 -2.88
C VAL A 118 42.77 14.81 -3.28
N LEU A 119 42.29 15.80 -4.04
CA LEU A 119 43.10 16.86 -4.62
C LEU A 119 43.12 18.13 -3.75
N LYS A 120 42.43 18.15 -2.60
CA LYS A 120 42.18 19.34 -1.75
C LYS A 120 43.43 20.10 -1.27
N GLU A 121 44.57 19.43 -1.09
CA GLU A 121 45.79 20.04 -0.52
C GLU A 121 46.76 20.57 -1.58
N LYS A 122 46.45 20.37 -2.87
CA LYS A 122 47.29 20.78 -4.00
C LYS A 122 46.58 21.89 -4.77
N LYS A 123 47.38 22.76 -5.38
CA LYS A 123 46.87 23.81 -6.28
C LYS A 123 46.92 23.32 -7.72
N TYR A 124 45.88 23.63 -8.48
CA TYR A 124 45.76 23.34 -9.90
C TYR A 124 45.14 24.54 -10.59
N SER A 125 45.47 24.73 -11.86
CA SER A 125 44.59 25.44 -12.78
C SER A 125 43.46 24.53 -13.27
N LEU A 126 42.40 25.10 -13.85
CA LEU A 126 41.31 24.29 -14.42
C LEU A 126 41.83 23.35 -15.52
N VAL A 127 42.77 23.84 -16.34
CA VAL A 127 43.40 23.05 -17.41
C VAL A 127 44.24 21.90 -16.81
N GLU A 128 45.06 22.19 -15.80
CA GLU A 128 45.85 21.15 -15.11
C GLU A 128 44.98 20.09 -14.44
N LEU A 129 43.85 20.49 -13.85
CA LEU A 129 42.90 19.58 -13.24
C LEU A 129 42.30 18.62 -14.27
N VAL A 130 41.87 19.16 -15.43
CA VAL A 130 41.34 18.34 -16.55
C VAL A 130 42.42 17.42 -17.11
N HIS A 131 43.61 17.94 -17.42
CA HIS A 131 44.73 17.15 -17.98
C HIS A 131 45.21 16.03 -17.07
N ARG A 132 45.04 16.19 -15.76
CA ARG A 132 45.40 15.16 -14.78
C ARG A 132 44.39 14.03 -14.74
N CYS A 133 43.10 14.34 -14.80
CA CYS A 133 42.04 13.33 -14.77
C CYS A 133 41.78 12.70 -16.14
N PHE A 134 42.09 13.41 -17.23
CA PHE A 134 41.86 13.00 -18.62
C PHE A 134 43.14 13.25 -19.45
N THR A 135 44.08 12.32 -19.38
CA THR A 135 45.40 12.43 -20.02
C THR A 135 45.32 12.58 -21.54
N GLU A 136 44.25 12.08 -22.16
CA GLU A 136 43.98 12.15 -23.60
C GLU A 136 43.86 13.60 -24.08
N THR A 137 43.30 14.49 -23.25
CA THR A 137 43.18 15.92 -23.60
C THR A 137 44.53 16.63 -23.61
N LYS A 138 45.44 16.18 -22.74
CA LYS A 138 46.83 16.65 -22.68
C LYS A 138 47.63 16.15 -23.89
N GLU A 139 47.46 14.88 -24.25
CA GLU A 139 48.09 14.26 -25.43
C GLU A 139 47.63 14.91 -26.74
N ALA A 140 46.36 15.30 -26.82
CA ALA A 140 45.80 16.04 -27.94
C ALA A 140 46.20 17.53 -27.99
N GLY A 141 46.94 18.04 -26.98
CA GLY A 141 47.38 19.43 -26.91
C GLY A 141 46.24 20.45 -26.68
N ILE A 142 45.10 20.01 -26.16
CA ILE A 142 43.94 20.88 -25.94
C ILE A 142 44.09 21.63 -24.62
N CYS A 143 44.36 22.93 -24.69
CA CYS A 143 44.54 23.79 -23.50
C CYS A 143 43.51 24.92 -23.39
N ASN A 144 42.69 25.15 -24.43
CA ASN A 144 41.68 26.21 -24.45
C ASN A 144 40.28 25.64 -24.63
N PHE A 145 39.47 25.72 -23.57
CA PHE A 145 38.09 25.22 -23.54
C PHE A 145 37.03 26.30 -23.81
N GLN A 146 37.40 27.58 -23.91
CA GLN A 146 36.44 28.69 -24.01
C GLN A 146 35.61 28.68 -25.31
N HIS A 147 36.18 28.15 -26.39
CA HIS A 147 35.54 28.10 -27.71
C HIS A 147 34.66 26.86 -27.92
N PHE A 148 34.59 25.97 -26.94
CA PHE A 148 33.87 24.71 -27.02
C PHE A 148 32.70 24.71 -26.05
N GLN A 149 31.60 24.07 -26.44
CA GLN A 149 30.56 23.74 -25.49
C GLN A 149 31.03 22.56 -24.64
N VAL A 150 31.40 22.86 -23.40
CA VAL A 150 31.90 21.87 -22.44
C VAL A 150 30.84 21.59 -21.38
N VAL A 151 30.70 20.32 -21.00
CA VAL A 151 29.90 19.88 -19.87
C VAL A 151 30.81 19.34 -18.78
N PHE A 152 30.70 19.89 -17.57
CA PHE A 152 31.27 19.28 -16.37
C PHE A 152 30.16 18.58 -15.60
N ILE A 153 30.36 17.29 -15.32
CA ILE A 153 29.46 16.53 -14.45
C ILE A 153 30.16 16.37 -13.11
N PHE A 154 29.53 16.80 -12.02
CA PHE A 154 30.01 16.63 -10.65
C PHE A 154 29.09 15.68 -9.89
N ASP A 155 29.49 14.42 -9.78
CA ASP A 155 28.70 13.37 -9.14
C ASP A 155 28.99 13.30 -7.63
N GLY A 156 27.93 13.31 -6.81
CA GLY A 156 28.00 13.05 -5.37
C GLY A 156 28.37 14.23 -4.46
N LEU A 157 27.72 15.39 -4.60
CA LEU A 157 27.95 16.56 -3.73
C LEU A 157 27.75 16.25 -2.24
N ASP A 158 26.90 15.28 -1.89
CA ASP A 158 26.72 14.81 -0.52
C ASP A 158 27.99 14.25 0.13
N GLU A 159 29.01 13.96 -0.68
CA GLU A 159 30.30 13.44 -0.23
C GLU A 159 31.40 14.50 -0.31
N CYS A 160 31.06 15.74 -0.68
CA CYS A 160 31.99 16.86 -0.74
C CYS A 160 32.51 17.22 0.65
N ARG A 161 33.83 17.33 0.78
CA ARG A 161 34.53 17.77 2.00
C ARG A 161 35.34 19.04 1.77
N LEU A 162 35.25 19.62 0.58
CA LEU A 162 35.90 20.86 0.21
C LEU A 162 35.15 22.04 0.86
N PRO A 163 35.85 23.05 1.40
CA PRO A 163 35.21 24.24 1.96
C PRO A 163 34.69 25.14 0.82
N LEU A 164 33.50 24.82 0.29
CA LEU A 164 32.87 25.58 -0.80
C LEU A 164 32.34 26.93 -0.29
N ASP A 165 33.22 27.92 -0.14
CA ASP A 165 32.84 29.28 0.27
C ASP A 165 32.46 30.14 -0.94
N PHE A 166 31.16 30.29 -1.18
CA PHE A 166 30.63 31.08 -2.30
C PHE A 166 30.73 32.60 -2.09
N HIS A 167 31.02 33.07 -0.88
CA HIS A 167 31.02 34.49 -0.52
C HIS A 167 32.44 35.06 -0.42
N ASN A 168 33.37 34.34 0.20
CA ASN A 168 34.71 34.86 0.50
C ASN A 168 35.79 34.39 -0.48
N ASN A 169 35.54 33.37 -1.30
CA ASN A 169 36.54 32.89 -2.25
C ASN A 169 36.90 33.94 -3.31
N GLU A 170 38.20 34.02 -3.63
CA GLU A 170 38.77 34.91 -4.64
C GLU A 170 38.10 34.68 -6.00
N ILE A 171 37.86 35.75 -6.77
CA ILE A 171 37.22 35.66 -8.07
C ILE A 171 38.27 35.30 -9.12
N LEU A 172 38.17 34.10 -9.68
CA LEU A 172 39.07 33.58 -10.71
C LEU A 172 38.35 33.58 -12.07
N THR A 173 39.00 34.12 -13.10
CA THR A 173 38.47 34.16 -14.47
C THR A 173 39.39 33.50 -15.49
N ASP A 174 40.68 33.39 -15.19
CA ASP A 174 41.67 32.73 -16.04
C ASP A 174 41.72 31.22 -15.74
N VAL A 175 41.57 30.40 -16.78
CA VAL A 175 41.59 28.93 -16.67
C VAL A 175 42.99 28.35 -16.45
N THR A 176 44.04 29.16 -16.60
CA THR A 176 45.46 28.78 -16.45
C THR A 176 46.04 29.14 -15.07
N GLU A 177 45.32 29.92 -14.27
CA GLU A 177 45.76 30.32 -12.93
C GLU A 177 45.58 29.18 -11.92
N SER A 178 46.62 28.91 -11.13
CA SER A 178 46.65 27.79 -10.19
C SER A 178 46.13 28.19 -8.80
N THR A 179 45.05 27.54 -8.36
CA THR A 179 44.41 27.78 -7.05
C THR A 179 43.95 26.48 -6.41
N SER A 180 43.39 26.53 -5.20
CA SER A 180 42.84 25.35 -4.54
C SER A 180 41.57 24.85 -5.25
N VAL A 181 41.29 23.56 -5.13
CA VAL A 181 40.17 22.92 -5.85
C VAL A 181 38.81 23.50 -5.43
N ASP A 182 38.62 23.88 -4.17
CA ASP A 182 37.40 24.54 -3.69
C ASP A 182 37.18 25.91 -4.35
N VAL A 183 38.24 26.71 -4.53
CA VAL A 183 38.18 28.01 -5.21
C VAL A 183 37.90 27.83 -6.70
N LEU A 184 38.47 26.81 -7.35
CA LEU A 184 38.15 26.47 -8.74
C LEU A 184 36.66 26.11 -8.90
N LEU A 185 36.14 25.20 -8.07
CA LEU A 185 34.77 24.72 -8.15
C LEU A 185 33.76 25.82 -7.85
N THR A 186 33.99 26.63 -6.82
CA THR A 186 33.10 27.76 -6.49
C THR A 186 33.04 28.79 -7.61
N ASN A 187 34.18 29.14 -8.23
CA ASN A 187 34.18 30.06 -9.38
C ASN A 187 33.56 29.46 -10.64
N LEU A 188 33.73 28.16 -10.88
CA LEU A 188 33.08 27.44 -11.97
C LEU A 188 31.57 27.40 -11.76
N ILE A 189 31.09 27.07 -10.56
CA ILE A 189 29.66 27.01 -10.22
C ILE A 189 29.01 28.40 -10.32
N ARG A 190 29.69 29.45 -9.83
CA ARG A 190 29.25 30.87 -9.96
C ARG A 190 29.26 31.41 -11.39
N GLY A 191 29.79 30.66 -12.36
CA GLY A 191 29.94 31.10 -13.74
C GLY A 191 30.98 32.22 -13.94
N LYS A 192 31.91 32.39 -13.00
CA LYS A 192 33.05 33.34 -13.13
C LYS A 192 34.21 32.72 -13.90
N LEU A 193 34.45 31.43 -13.68
CA LEU A 193 35.43 30.64 -14.39
C LEU A 193 34.74 29.82 -15.48
N LEU A 194 35.22 29.92 -16.72
CA LEU A 194 34.66 29.27 -17.92
C LEU A 194 33.11 29.42 -18.04
N PRO A 195 32.61 30.64 -18.30
CA PRO A 195 31.16 30.93 -18.30
C PRO A 195 30.36 30.13 -19.33
N SER A 196 30.98 29.76 -20.45
CA SER A 196 30.36 28.96 -21.53
C SER A 196 30.11 27.49 -21.17
N ALA A 197 30.71 26.99 -20.08
CA ALA A 197 30.53 25.61 -19.66
C ALA A 197 29.17 25.38 -18.99
N ARG A 198 28.55 24.23 -19.31
CA ARG A 198 27.37 23.70 -18.63
C ARG A 198 27.81 22.79 -17.48
N LEU A 199 27.07 22.81 -16.38
CA LEU A 199 27.36 22.04 -15.18
C LEU A 199 26.19 21.14 -14.83
N TRP A 200 26.47 19.88 -14.51
CA TRP A 200 25.50 18.94 -13.98
C TRP A 200 25.97 18.38 -12.65
N ILE A 201 25.29 18.71 -11.57
CA ILE A 201 25.65 18.33 -10.20
C ILE A 201 24.62 17.32 -9.69
N THR A 202 25.07 16.18 -9.16
CA THR A 202 24.17 15.22 -8.50
C THR A 202 24.36 15.25 -6.99
N THR A 203 23.28 15.11 -6.22
CA THR A 203 23.33 15.17 -4.76
C THR A 203 22.17 14.45 -4.08
N ARG A 204 22.31 14.13 -2.80
CA ARG A 204 21.15 13.83 -1.94
C ARG A 204 20.42 15.12 -1.55
N PRO A 205 19.09 15.08 -1.31
CA PRO A 205 18.33 16.27 -0.92
C PRO A 205 18.95 17.04 0.26
N ALA A 206 19.44 16.33 1.28
CA ALA A 206 20.05 16.91 2.47
C ALA A 206 21.31 17.77 2.20
N ALA A 207 22.06 17.46 1.14
CA ALA A 207 23.30 18.16 0.80
C ALA A 207 23.12 19.22 -0.31
N ALA A 208 21.89 19.43 -0.80
CA ALA A 208 21.63 20.39 -1.86
C ALA A 208 21.87 21.85 -1.44
N ASN A 209 21.74 22.15 -0.14
CA ASN A 209 21.96 23.47 0.44
C ASN A 209 23.44 23.91 0.48
N GLN A 210 24.38 23.00 0.19
CA GLN A 210 25.81 23.36 0.10
C GLN A 210 26.09 24.33 -1.05
N ILE A 211 25.20 24.40 -2.06
CA ILE A 211 25.30 25.33 -3.17
C ILE A 211 24.15 26.33 -3.06
N PRO A 212 24.42 27.65 -3.13
CA PRO A 212 23.37 28.66 -3.12
C PRO A 212 22.35 28.45 -4.24
N PRO A 213 21.03 28.60 -4.00
CA PRO A 213 20.00 28.45 -5.03
C PRO A 213 20.20 29.38 -6.24
N GLU A 214 20.80 30.55 -6.00
CA GLU A 214 21.16 31.55 -7.01
C GLU A 214 22.16 31.04 -8.06
N CYS A 215 22.92 29.99 -7.75
CA CYS A 215 23.91 29.39 -8.64
C CYS A 215 23.36 28.21 -9.46
N VAL A 216 22.08 27.87 -9.29
CA VAL A 216 21.44 26.70 -9.90
C VAL A 216 20.23 27.15 -10.73
N ASP A 217 20.30 26.98 -12.04
CA ASP A 217 19.25 27.43 -12.96
C ASP A 217 18.05 26.46 -12.98
N MET A 218 18.33 25.16 -12.79
CA MET A 218 17.32 24.11 -12.77
C MET A 218 17.63 23.05 -11.72
N VAL A 219 16.61 22.68 -10.96
CA VAL A 219 16.65 21.54 -10.05
C VAL A 219 15.80 20.43 -10.64
N THR A 220 16.36 19.23 -10.75
CA THR A 220 15.61 18.03 -11.14
C THR A 220 15.62 17.01 -10.00
N GLU A 221 14.60 16.16 -9.96
CA GLU A 221 14.49 15.09 -8.98
C GLU A 221 14.31 13.74 -9.68
N ILE A 222 15.14 12.76 -9.34
CA ILE A 222 14.96 11.37 -9.75
C ILE A 222 13.98 10.74 -8.77
N ARG A 223 12.81 10.36 -9.27
CA ARG A 223 11.78 9.71 -8.46
C ARG A 223 12.08 8.24 -8.23
N GLY A 224 12.62 7.53 -9.23
CA GLY A 224 12.90 6.08 -9.16
C GLY A 224 12.23 5.34 -10.32
N PHE A 225 11.99 4.04 -10.15
CA PHE A 225 11.24 3.23 -11.11
C PHE A 225 9.74 3.29 -10.83
N THR A 226 8.99 3.69 -11.86
CA THR A 226 7.54 3.46 -11.98
C THR A 226 7.24 1.97 -12.11
N ASP A 227 6.00 1.56 -11.90
CA ASP A 227 5.62 0.14 -11.99
C ASP A 227 5.96 -0.49 -13.36
N PRO A 228 5.71 0.18 -14.50
CA PRO A 228 6.17 -0.32 -15.80
C PRO A 228 7.71 -0.47 -15.90
N GLN A 229 8.45 0.50 -15.37
CA GLN A 229 9.93 0.47 -15.37
C GLN A 229 10.48 -0.66 -14.48
N LYS A 230 9.82 -0.97 -13.35
CA LYS A 230 10.20 -2.13 -12.53
C LYS A 230 10.13 -3.41 -13.37
N GLU A 231 9.04 -3.62 -14.09
CA GLU A 231 8.88 -4.81 -14.93
C GLU A 231 9.87 -4.83 -16.09
N GLU A 232 10.10 -3.69 -16.74
CA GLU A 232 11.09 -3.54 -17.81
C GLU A 232 12.48 -3.96 -17.32
N TYR A 233 12.89 -3.52 -16.13
CA TYR A 233 14.17 -3.89 -15.54
C TYR A 233 14.30 -5.41 -15.39
N PHE A 234 13.29 -6.08 -14.82
CA PHE A 234 13.34 -7.53 -14.62
C PHE A 234 13.30 -8.30 -15.96
N ARG A 235 12.50 -7.86 -16.94
CA ARG A 235 12.51 -8.44 -18.30
C ARG A 235 13.87 -8.29 -18.99
N LYS A 236 14.54 -7.14 -18.83
CA LYS A 236 15.89 -6.93 -19.37
C LYS A 236 16.95 -7.77 -18.65
N ARG A 237 16.80 -7.97 -17.34
CA ARG A 237 17.77 -8.69 -16.51
C ARG A 237 17.71 -10.21 -16.67
N PHE A 238 16.54 -10.77 -16.99
CA PHE A 238 16.31 -12.20 -17.14
C PHE A 238 15.96 -12.52 -18.59
N ARG A 239 16.81 -13.30 -19.27
CA ARG A 239 16.60 -13.65 -20.70
C ARG A 239 15.41 -14.60 -20.93
N ASP A 240 15.04 -15.35 -19.90
CA ASP A 240 13.92 -16.27 -19.92
C ASP A 240 12.63 -15.53 -19.52
N GLU A 241 11.67 -15.45 -20.44
CA GLU A 241 10.39 -14.75 -20.25
C GLU A 241 9.50 -15.38 -19.18
N GLU A 242 9.54 -16.71 -19.02
CA GLU A 242 8.77 -17.39 -17.97
C GLU A 242 9.39 -17.11 -16.60
N GLN A 243 10.72 -17.13 -16.52
CA GLN A 243 11.45 -16.77 -15.30
C GLN A 243 11.19 -15.31 -14.93
N ALA A 244 11.30 -14.38 -15.89
CA ALA A 244 11.04 -12.96 -15.68
C ALA A 244 9.60 -12.72 -15.22
N SER A 245 8.62 -13.35 -15.86
CA SER A 245 7.20 -13.24 -15.49
C SER A 245 6.92 -13.79 -14.09
N SER A 246 7.54 -14.92 -13.72
CA SER A 246 7.42 -15.49 -12.37
C SER A 246 8.01 -14.56 -11.31
N ILE A 247 9.16 -13.93 -11.58
CA ILE A 247 9.79 -12.97 -10.67
C ILE A 247 8.93 -11.72 -10.52
N ILE A 248 8.46 -11.15 -11.62
CA ILE A 248 7.60 -9.97 -11.62
C ILE A 248 6.32 -10.25 -10.83
N SER A 249 5.71 -11.42 -11.05
CA SER A 249 4.53 -11.86 -10.28
C SER A 249 4.84 -11.94 -8.79
N HIS A 250 5.94 -12.58 -8.39
CA HIS A 250 6.34 -12.69 -6.99
C HIS A 250 6.55 -11.31 -6.34
N ILE A 251 7.25 -10.41 -7.02
CA ILE A 251 7.49 -9.05 -6.53
C ILE A 251 6.17 -8.31 -6.37
N LYS A 252 5.24 -8.41 -7.34
CA LYS A 252 3.91 -7.79 -7.24
C LYS A 252 3.10 -8.34 -6.05
N THR A 253 3.20 -9.65 -5.77
CA THR A 253 2.52 -10.26 -4.61
C THR A 253 3.11 -9.81 -3.27
N SER A 254 4.40 -9.48 -3.20
CA SER A 254 5.02 -8.95 -1.98
C SER A 254 5.14 -7.42 -2.03
N ARG A 255 4.17 -6.72 -1.42
CA ARG A 255 4.14 -5.25 -1.43
C ARG A 255 5.37 -4.59 -0.83
N SER A 256 5.96 -5.17 0.21
CA SER A 256 7.21 -4.66 0.79
C SER A 256 8.36 -4.70 -0.24
N LEU A 257 8.51 -5.79 -0.99
CA LEU A 257 9.49 -5.89 -2.07
C LEU A 257 9.14 -4.93 -3.23
N HIS A 258 7.87 -4.87 -3.61
CA HIS A 258 7.40 -4.00 -4.69
C HIS A 258 7.61 -2.51 -4.43
N ILE A 259 7.40 -2.05 -3.19
CA ILE A 259 7.67 -0.67 -2.76
C ILE A 259 9.17 -0.41 -2.80
N MET A 260 9.99 -1.33 -2.27
CA MET A 260 11.45 -1.15 -2.25
C MET A 260 12.05 -1.15 -3.65
N CYS A 261 11.53 -1.97 -4.57
CA CYS A 261 11.91 -1.97 -6.00
C CYS A 261 11.60 -0.65 -6.72
N HIS A 262 11.02 0.36 -6.06
CA HIS A 262 11.05 1.73 -6.58
C HIS A 262 12.48 2.27 -6.71
N ILE A 263 13.42 1.84 -5.84
CA ILE A 263 14.83 2.19 -5.96
C ILE A 263 15.56 1.09 -6.74
N PRO A 264 16.27 1.43 -7.83
CA PRO A 264 16.97 0.46 -8.68
C PRO A 264 17.96 -0.45 -7.94
N VAL A 265 18.60 0.01 -6.87
CA VAL A 265 19.51 -0.85 -6.07
C VAL A 265 18.76 -2.04 -5.45
N PHE A 266 17.51 -1.87 -5.01
CA PHE A 266 16.70 -2.97 -4.49
C PHE A 266 16.28 -3.92 -5.61
N CYS A 267 15.99 -3.42 -6.83
CA CYS A 267 15.77 -4.28 -7.98
C CYS A 267 16.98 -5.18 -8.27
N TRP A 268 18.20 -4.63 -8.16
CA TRP A 268 19.43 -5.41 -8.34
C TRP A 268 19.64 -6.45 -7.21
N ILE A 269 19.42 -6.07 -5.94
CA ILE A 269 19.49 -7.01 -4.80
C ILE A 269 18.49 -8.15 -5.01
N THR A 270 17.23 -7.82 -5.32
CA THR A 270 16.16 -8.79 -5.54
C THR A 270 16.44 -9.68 -6.75
N ALA A 271 16.90 -9.12 -7.87
CA ALA A 271 17.28 -9.91 -9.04
C ALA A 271 18.41 -10.89 -8.71
N THR A 272 19.45 -10.44 -8.01
CA THR A 272 20.59 -11.28 -7.62
C THR A 272 20.16 -12.45 -6.75
N VAL A 273 19.30 -12.21 -5.75
CA VAL A 273 18.80 -13.25 -4.85
C VAL A 273 17.89 -14.24 -5.59
N LEU A 274 16.91 -13.74 -6.34
CA LEU A 274 15.94 -14.58 -7.01
C LEU A 274 16.57 -15.39 -8.15
N GLU A 275 17.58 -14.85 -8.85
CA GLU A 275 18.32 -15.59 -9.86
C GLU A 275 18.97 -16.85 -9.26
N GLU A 276 19.65 -16.71 -8.12
CA GLU A 276 20.35 -17.81 -7.47
C GLU A 276 19.37 -18.84 -6.90
N LEU A 277 18.29 -18.39 -6.24
CA LEU A 277 17.27 -19.28 -5.68
C LEU A 277 16.51 -20.08 -6.75
N LEU A 278 16.31 -19.50 -7.93
CA LEU A 278 15.64 -20.17 -9.05
C LEU A 278 16.56 -21.20 -9.74
N LYS A 279 17.88 -20.96 -9.77
CA LYS A 279 18.87 -21.93 -10.26
C LYS A 279 18.97 -23.15 -9.34
N SER A 280 18.88 -22.94 -8.03
CA SER A 280 19.10 -23.99 -7.02
C SER A 280 17.85 -24.78 -6.63
N ARG A 281 16.79 -24.83 -7.45
CA ARG A 281 15.46 -25.36 -7.06
C ARG A 281 15.48 -26.85 -6.67
N GLU A 282 15.76 -27.11 -5.39
CA GLU A 282 15.18 -28.17 -4.56
C GLU A 282 14.10 -27.55 -3.65
N GLY A 283 12.92 -27.23 -4.22
CA GLY A 283 11.65 -27.16 -3.46
C GLY A 283 11.43 -26.07 -2.39
N GLY A 284 12.21 -24.99 -2.32
CA GLY A 284 11.99 -23.89 -1.34
C GLY A 284 11.08 -22.76 -1.83
N ASP A 285 10.32 -22.13 -0.91
CA ASP A 285 9.51 -20.93 -1.18
C ASP A 285 10.40 -19.69 -1.45
N LEU A 286 9.92 -18.77 -2.28
CA LEU A 286 10.61 -17.49 -2.53
C LEU A 286 10.49 -16.55 -1.32
N PRO A 287 11.50 -15.68 -1.06
CA PRO A 287 11.49 -14.76 0.09
C PRO A 287 10.30 -13.82 0.05
N LYS A 288 9.52 -13.76 1.13
CA LYS A 288 8.29 -12.96 1.24
C LYS A 288 8.50 -11.64 1.97
N THR A 289 9.43 -11.63 2.93
CA THR A 289 9.75 -10.47 3.78
C THR A 289 11.06 -9.79 3.36
N LEU A 290 11.29 -8.54 3.78
CA LEU A 290 12.55 -7.86 3.51
C LEU A 290 13.70 -8.54 4.27
N THR A 291 13.46 -9.00 5.49
CA THR A 291 14.48 -9.70 6.26
C THR A 291 14.91 -11.00 5.59
N GLU A 292 13.96 -11.81 5.08
CA GLU A 292 14.30 -13.01 4.31
C GLU A 292 15.12 -12.66 3.07
N MET A 293 14.73 -11.63 2.32
CA MET A 293 15.46 -11.18 1.13
C MET A 293 16.91 -10.81 1.45
N PHE A 294 17.15 -10.07 2.54
CA PHE A 294 18.49 -9.67 2.96
C PHE A 294 19.31 -10.82 3.57
N ILE A 295 18.68 -11.77 4.25
CA ILE A 295 19.33 -13.02 4.69
C ILE A 295 19.83 -13.78 3.48
N HIS A 296 18.98 -14.01 2.48
CA HIS A 296 19.37 -14.68 1.26
C HIS A 296 20.45 -13.91 0.51
N PHE A 297 20.34 -12.58 0.42
CA PHE A 297 21.39 -11.74 -0.17
C PHE A 297 22.75 -11.97 0.51
N LEU A 298 22.81 -11.96 1.84
CA LEU A 298 24.04 -12.22 2.58
C LEU A 298 24.60 -13.63 2.32
N VAL A 299 23.73 -14.64 2.26
CA VAL A 299 24.12 -16.03 1.96
C VAL A 299 24.67 -16.14 0.54
N VAL A 300 24.00 -15.53 -0.46
CA VAL A 300 24.45 -15.51 -1.86
C VAL A 300 25.81 -14.82 -1.98
N GLN A 301 25.99 -13.65 -1.36
CA GLN A 301 27.27 -12.94 -1.40
C GLN A 301 28.40 -13.75 -0.75
N THR A 302 28.11 -14.46 0.33
CA THR A 302 29.09 -15.33 0.99
C THR A 302 29.47 -16.53 0.10
N LYS A 303 28.49 -17.15 -0.58
CA LYS A 303 28.75 -18.22 -1.56
C LYS A 303 29.60 -17.73 -2.73
N VAL A 304 29.24 -16.59 -3.32
CA VAL A 304 29.98 -15.98 -4.44
C VAL A 304 31.44 -15.74 -4.04
N LYS A 305 31.67 -15.23 -2.83
CA LYS A 305 33.03 -15.05 -2.29
C LYS A 305 33.80 -16.37 -2.17
N ASN A 306 33.18 -17.41 -1.60
CA ASN A 306 33.82 -18.72 -1.40
C ASN A 306 34.21 -19.37 -2.74
N VAL A 307 33.33 -19.29 -3.75
CA VAL A 307 33.57 -19.87 -5.08
C VAL A 307 34.62 -19.06 -5.86
N LYS A 308 34.53 -17.73 -5.88
CA LYS A 308 35.43 -16.88 -6.67
C LYS A 308 36.84 -16.75 -6.11
N TYR A 309 37.01 -16.76 -4.78
CA TYR A 309 38.29 -16.41 -4.15
C TYR A 309 38.90 -17.50 -3.29
N ASP A 310 38.08 -18.34 -2.64
CA ASP A 310 38.57 -19.40 -1.76
C ASP A 310 38.73 -20.75 -2.50
N GLY A 311 38.36 -20.82 -3.78
CA GLY A 311 38.43 -22.05 -4.60
C GLY A 311 37.47 -23.16 -4.15
N GLY A 312 36.46 -22.81 -3.36
CA GLY A 312 35.45 -23.74 -2.85
C GLY A 312 34.43 -24.18 -3.91
N SER A 313 33.74 -25.29 -3.65
CA SER A 313 32.67 -25.80 -4.51
C SER A 313 31.32 -25.16 -4.16
N GLU A 314 30.38 -25.07 -5.11
CA GLU A 314 29.01 -24.63 -4.84
C GLU A 314 28.28 -25.49 -3.79
N THR A 315 28.77 -26.71 -3.53
CA THR A 315 28.24 -27.66 -2.54
C THR A 315 28.80 -27.48 -1.13
N ASP A 316 29.78 -26.60 -0.93
CA ASP A 316 30.39 -26.39 0.38
C ASP A 316 29.44 -25.67 1.36
N PRO A 317 29.57 -25.89 2.67
CA PRO A 317 28.82 -25.13 3.66
C PRO A 317 29.05 -23.64 3.49
N HIS A 318 27.97 -22.87 3.36
CA HIS A 318 28.05 -21.43 3.10
C HIS A 318 28.77 -20.64 4.21
N TRP A 319 28.84 -21.14 5.46
CA TRP A 319 29.54 -20.49 6.58
C TRP A 319 30.85 -21.19 6.98
N SER A 320 31.98 -20.73 6.45
CA SER A 320 33.33 -21.04 6.96
C SER A 320 33.64 -20.28 8.27
N PRO A 321 34.58 -20.73 9.13
CA PRO A 321 34.98 -19.98 10.33
C PRO A 321 35.41 -18.53 10.03
N ASP A 322 36.15 -18.33 8.93
CA ASP A 322 36.63 -17.02 8.52
C ASP A 322 35.49 -16.11 8.04
N SER A 323 34.56 -16.65 7.24
CA SER A 323 33.38 -15.90 6.80
C SER A 323 32.50 -15.45 7.97
N ARG A 324 32.31 -16.30 8.99
CA ARG A 324 31.53 -15.94 10.19
C ARG A 324 32.18 -14.79 10.94
N LYS A 325 33.49 -14.89 11.18
CA LYS A 325 34.26 -13.85 11.86
C LYS A 325 34.19 -12.52 11.10
N MET A 326 34.30 -12.56 9.77
CA MET A 326 34.18 -11.36 8.93
C MET A 326 32.79 -10.73 9.03
N ILE A 327 31.71 -11.52 8.90
CA ILE A 327 30.34 -11.00 9.03
C ILE A 327 30.08 -10.43 10.43
N GLU A 328 30.60 -11.06 11.49
CA GLU A 328 30.51 -10.54 12.86
C GLU A 328 31.20 -9.18 13.00
N SER A 329 32.41 -9.04 12.45
CA SER A 329 33.16 -7.78 12.46
C SER A 329 32.49 -6.70 11.60
N LEU A 330 31.98 -7.04 10.41
CA LEU A 330 31.21 -6.11 9.57
C LEU A 330 29.91 -5.67 10.24
N GLY A 331 29.23 -6.57 10.93
CA GLY A 331 28.04 -6.24 11.72
C GLY A 331 28.33 -5.30 12.88
N LYS A 332 29.47 -5.49 13.57
CA LYS A 332 29.95 -4.57 14.60
C LYS A 332 30.21 -3.17 14.02
N LEU A 333 30.98 -3.09 12.93
CA LEU A 333 31.27 -1.84 12.24
C LEU A 333 29.98 -1.14 11.80
N ALA A 334 29.04 -1.90 11.22
CA ALA A 334 27.77 -1.38 10.76
C ALA A 334 26.96 -0.75 11.91
N PHE A 335 26.87 -1.42 13.06
CA PHE A 335 26.15 -0.92 14.23
C PHE A 335 26.78 0.35 14.82
N GLU A 336 28.09 0.33 15.08
CA GLU A 336 28.80 1.47 15.68
C GLU A 336 28.73 2.71 14.80
N GLN A 337 28.87 2.54 13.48
CA GLN A 337 28.83 3.66 12.54
C GLN A 337 27.40 4.12 12.25
N LEU A 338 26.40 3.23 12.31
CA LEU A 338 24.99 3.62 12.23
C LEU A 338 24.60 4.52 13.40
N GLN A 339 25.05 4.20 14.63
CA GLN A 339 24.84 5.04 15.81
C GLN A 339 25.52 6.42 15.69
N LYS A 340 26.68 6.49 15.02
CA LYS A 340 27.39 7.74 14.75
C LYS A 340 26.81 8.53 13.56
N GLY A 341 25.90 7.94 12.77
CA GLY A 341 25.37 8.53 11.54
C GLY A 341 26.36 8.55 10.37
N ASN A 342 27.39 7.71 10.41
CA ASN A 342 28.46 7.67 9.40
C ASN A 342 28.15 6.65 8.30
N LEU A 343 28.37 7.06 7.05
CA LEU A 343 28.22 6.22 5.85
C LEU A 343 29.57 5.84 5.20
N ILE A 344 30.66 6.46 5.65
CA ILE A 344 32.01 6.32 5.13
C ILE A 344 32.95 6.00 6.29
N PHE A 345 33.81 5.00 6.10
CA PHE A 345 34.68 4.42 7.13
C PHE A 345 36.16 4.48 6.71
N TYR A 346 37.07 4.58 7.66
CA TYR A 346 38.51 4.61 7.43
C TYR A 346 39.19 3.34 7.93
N GLU A 347 40.45 3.10 7.53
CA GLU A 347 41.23 1.96 8.03
C GLU A 347 41.24 1.85 9.56
N SER A 348 41.26 2.98 10.27
CA SER A 348 41.17 3.01 11.73
C SER A 348 39.86 2.44 12.26
N ASP A 349 38.72 2.73 11.62
CA ASP A 349 37.41 2.20 12.02
C ASP A 349 37.34 0.68 11.77
N LEU A 350 37.94 0.21 10.67
CA LEU A 350 38.03 -1.22 10.35
C LEU A 350 38.93 -1.95 11.35
N ALA A 351 40.07 -1.36 11.70
CA ALA A 351 41.01 -1.93 12.67
C ALA A 351 40.39 -2.02 14.09
N GLU A 352 39.61 -1.03 14.52
CA GLU A 352 38.86 -1.05 15.79
C GLU A 352 37.81 -2.18 15.84
N CYS A 353 37.30 -2.58 14.69
CA CYS A 353 36.39 -3.72 14.52
C CYS A 353 37.11 -5.05 14.27
N GLY A 354 38.45 -5.06 14.22
CA GLY A 354 39.25 -6.25 13.98
C GLY A 354 39.16 -6.79 12.54
N ILE A 355 38.85 -5.92 11.57
CA ILE A 355 38.69 -6.27 10.16
C ILE A 355 40.04 -6.15 9.44
N ASP A 356 40.48 -7.22 8.78
CA ASP A 356 41.56 -7.14 7.79
C ASP A 356 41.02 -6.56 6.48
N ILE A 357 41.60 -5.43 6.05
CA ILE A 357 41.27 -4.73 4.81
C ILE A 357 41.31 -5.66 3.59
N ARG A 358 42.30 -6.56 3.52
CA ARG A 358 42.45 -7.47 2.38
C ARG A 358 41.31 -8.47 2.30
N GLU A 359 40.82 -8.93 3.44
CA GLU A 359 39.70 -9.87 3.50
C GLU A 359 38.35 -9.16 3.30
N ALA A 360 38.18 -7.93 3.80
CA ALA A 360 36.95 -7.16 3.66
C ALA A 360 36.69 -6.74 2.20
N SER A 361 37.75 -6.46 1.44
CA SER A 361 37.66 -6.06 0.03
C SER A 361 37.16 -7.19 -0.89
N VAL A 362 37.13 -8.43 -0.40
CA VAL A 362 36.61 -9.60 -1.14
C VAL A 362 35.08 -9.70 -1.06
N TYR A 363 34.45 -9.02 -0.11
CA TYR A 363 32.99 -8.96 0.04
C TYR A 363 32.40 -7.79 -0.73
N SER A 364 32.81 -7.59 -1.98
CA SER A 364 32.51 -6.38 -2.76
C SER A 364 31.01 -6.11 -2.99
N GLY A 365 30.19 -7.16 -3.04
CA GLY A 365 28.72 -7.03 -3.06
C GLY A 365 28.06 -6.60 -1.73
N VAL A 366 28.80 -6.50 -0.63
CA VAL A 366 28.33 -6.07 0.70
C VAL A 366 29.08 -4.81 1.15
N PHE A 367 30.39 -4.80 0.97
CA PHE A 367 31.34 -3.82 1.49
C PHE A 367 32.38 -3.47 0.43
N THR A 368 32.49 -2.19 0.10
CA THR A 368 33.34 -1.72 -1.01
C THR A 368 34.41 -0.76 -0.51
N GLN A 369 35.65 -0.96 -0.97
CA GLN A 369 36.71 0.03 -0.84
C GLN A 369 36.48 1.16 -1.85
N ILE A 370 36.53 2.40 -1.39
CA ILE A 370 36.27 3.60 -2.20
C ILE A 370 37.57 4.30 -2.63
N PHE A 371 38.59 4.38 -1.76
CA PHE A 371 39.78 5.22 -2.00
C PHE A 371 41.12 4.61 -1.60
N LYS A 372 42.17 5.31 -2.05
CA LYS A 372 43.54 5.30 -1.53
C LYS A 372 43.93 6.78 -1.29
N GLU A 373 43.87 7.26 -0.05
CA GLU A 373 44.32 8.61 0.34
C GLU A 373 45.85 8.67 0.24
N GLU A 374 46.42 9.74 -0.30
CA GLU A 374 47.85 10.04 -0.14
C GLU A 374 47.98 11.27 0.77
N ARG A 375 48.27 11.03 2.04
CA ARG A 375 49.07 11.98 2.82
C ARG A 375 50.54 11.57 2.66
N GLY A 376 51.49 12.46 2.90
CA GLY A 376 52.91 12.07 2.85
C GLY A 376 53.20 10.79 3.66
N LEU A 377 54.15 9.96 3.20
CA LEU A 377 54.60 8.67 3.76
C LEU A 377 53.55 7.59 4.13
N TYR A 378 52.25 7.88 4.25
CA TYR A 378 51.19 6.90 4.59
C TYR A 378 49.94 7.08 3.71
N GLN A 379 49.44 5.95 3.20
CA GLN A 379 48.27 5.86 2.31
C GLN A 379 47.06 5.26 3.05
N ASP A 380 46.03 6.05 3.39
CA ASP A 380 44.85 5.56 4.12
C ASP A 380 43.71 5.17 3.16
N LYS A 381 43.20 3.94 3.24
CA LYS A 381 42.03 3.50 2.47
C LYS A 381 40.71 3.86 3.17
N VAL A 382 39.67 4.05 2.36
CA VAL A 382 38.33 4.43 2.82
C VAL A 382 37.30 3.44 2.26
N PHE A 383 36.24 3.16 3.01
CA PHE A 383 35.28 2.10 2.73
C PHE A 383 33.82 2.56 2.97
N CYS A 384 32.85 1.92 2.32
CA CYS A 384 31.42 2.02 2.65
C CYS A 384 30.69 0.70 2.36
N PHE A 385 29.48 0.56 2.90
CA PHE A 385 28.56 -0.50 2.43
C PHE A 385 27.96 -0.12 1.07
N VAL A 386 27.55 -1.12 0.29
CA VAL A 386 26.93 -0.92 -1.04
C VAL A 386 25.67 -0.06 -0.96
N HIS A 387 24.93 -0.18 0.13
CA HIS A 387 23.76 0.64 0.43
C HIS A 387 23.52 0.75 1.95
N LEU A 388 22.87 1.83 2.41
CA LEU A 388 22.52 2.02 3.82
C LEU A 388 21.69 0.86 4.37
N SER A 389 20.77 0.31 3.57
CA SER A 389 19.97 -0.86 3.97
C SER A 389 20.82 -2.09 4.30
N VAL A 390 21.99 -2.26 3.66
CA VAL A 390 22.93 -3.36 3.98
C VAL A 390 23.59 -3.11 5.34
N GLN A 391 23.98 -1.86 5.61
CA GLN A 391 24.49 -1.45 6.92
C GLN A 391 23.45 -1.66 8.02
N GLU A 392 22.21 -1.22 7.83
CA GLU A 392 21.13 -1.40 8.79
C GLU A 392 20.82 -2.88 9.06
N PHE A 393 20.82 -3.72 8.02
CA PHE A 393 20.64 -5.16 8.16
C PHE A 393 21.76 -5.82 8.98
N LEU A 394 23.02 -5.53 8.65
CA LEU A 394 24.17 -6.08 9.36
C LEU A 394 24.24 -5.59 10.81
N ALA A 395 23.87 -4.34 11.06
CA ALA A 395 23.73 -3.79 12.40
C ALA A 395 22.66 -4.56 13.21
N ALA A 396 21.48 -4.80 12.62
CA ALA A 396 20.41 -5.55 13.26
C ALA A 396 20.83 -7.00 13.56
N LEU A 397 21.54 -7.63 12.62
CA LEU A 397 22.12 -8.97 12.80
C LEU A 397 23.12 -9.00 13.97
N HIS A 398 24.01 -8.01 14.06
CA HIS A 398 25.00 -7.91 15.13
C HIS A 398 24.34 -7.72 16.51
N VAL A 399 23.34 -6.85 16.62
CA VAL A 399 22.59 -6.62 17.86
C VAL A 399 21.88 -7.91 18.30
N HIS A 400 21.20 -8.57 17.37
CA HIS A 400 20.52 -9.83 17.64
C HIS A 400 21.51 -10.92 18.10
N GLN A 401 22.59 -11.13 17.35
CA GLN A 401 23.59 -12.15 17.63
C GLN A 401 24.31 -11.91 18.95
N THR A 402 24.69 -10.66 19.26
CA THR A 402 25.35 -10.29 20.51
C THR A 402 24.44 -10.56 21.70
N PHE A 403 23.16 -10.21 21.59
CA PHE A 403 22.19 -10.49 22.65
C PHE A 403 22.01 -11.99 22.87
N ILE A 404 21.88 -12.78 21.80
CA ILE A 404 21.73 -14.23 21.89
C ILE A 404 22.95 -14.88 22.55
N ASN A 405 24.16 -14.46 22.17
CA ASN A 405 25.40 -15.05 22.66
C ASN A 405 25.74 -14.63 24.09
N SER A 406 25.47 -13.37 24.47
CA SER A 406 25.98 -12.77 25.72
C SER A 406 24.89 -12.26 26.69
N GLY A 407 23.66 -12.10 26.23
CA GLY A 407 22.56 -11.46 26.97
C GLY A 407 22.69 -9.95 27.13
N VAL A 408 23.62 -9.31 26.42
CA VAL A 408 23.84 -7.86 26.46
C VAL A 408 22.91 -7.16 25.47
N ASN A 409 22.14 -6.18 25.94
CA ASN A 409 21.36 -5.28 25.09
C ASN A 409 22.24 -4.11 24.65
N LEU A 410 22.69 -4.11 23.40
CA LEU A 410 23.51 -3.03 22.84
C LEU A 410 22.74 -1.71 22.62
N MET A 411 21.40 -1.77 22.65
CA MET A 411 20.54 -0.59 22.46
C MET A 411 20.30 0.18 23.77
N GLU A 412 20.64 -0.35 24.94
CA GLU A 412 20.50 0.37 26.21
C GLU A 412 21.67 1.35 26.38
N GLU A 413 21.39 2.63 26.65
CA GLU A 413 22.42 3.62 26.99
C GLU A 413 23.19 3.16 28.23
N GLN A 414 24.52 3.05 28.10
CA GLN A 414 25.40 2.93 29.26
C GLN A 414 25.39 4.26 30.01
N THR A 415 24.41 4.46 30.90
CA THR A 415 24.45 5.58 31.84
C THR A 415 25.75 5.50 32.64
N THR A 416 26.66 6.45 32.40
CA THR A 416 27.88 6.66 33.16
C THR A 416 27.55 7.03 34.59
N SER A 417 27.47 6.03 35.48
CA SER A 417 27.75 6.22 36.91
C SER A 417 28.13 4.89 37.59
N CYS A 418 29.40 4.86 38.01
CA CYS A 418 29.95 4.11 39.14
C CYS A 418 30.26 2.61 38.97
N SER A 419 31.57 2.37 38.91
CA SER A 419 32.29 1.23 39.46
C SER A 419 31.63 0.61 40.70
N PHE A 420 30.95 -0.51 40.54
CA PHE A 420 30.89 -1.65 41.48
C PHE A 420 30.31 -2.86 40.74
N GLY A 421 31.10 -3.94 40.63
CA GLY A 421 30.66 -5.31 40.33
C GLY A 421 29.66 -5.51 39.19
N ILE A 422 30.16 -6.00 38.04
CA ILE A 422 29.38 -6.50 36.90
C ILE A 422 28.46 -7.67 37.35
N LEU A 423 27.32 -7.34 37.95
CA LEU A 423 26.14 -8.19 37.99
C LEU A 423 25.31 -7.84 36.76
N LYS A 424 25.76 -8.33 35.60
CA LYS A 424 25.00 -8.30 34.33
C LYS A 424 23.71 -9.07 34.55
N ASN A 425 22.63 -8.38 34.93
CA ASN A 425 21.30 -8.94 34.82
C ASN A 425 21.06 -9.21 33.33
N LYS A 426 20.87 -10.49 32.96
CA LYS A 426 20.44 -10.85 31.61
C LYS A 426 19.10 -10.16 31.34
N SER A 427 19.09 -9.15 30.48
CA SER A 427 17.83 -8.59 30.00
C SER A 427 17.07 -9.65 29.22
N SER A 428 15.74 -9.56 29.20
CA SER A 428 14.92 -10.54 28.45
C SER A 428 14.87 -10.17 26.97
N LEU A 429 14.76 -11.15 26.06
CA LEU A 429 14.57 -10.88 24.62
C LEU A 429 13.40 -9.92 24.35
N LYS A 430 12.35 -10.01 25.16
CA LYS A 430 11.22 -9.08 25.15
C LYS A 430 11.69 -7.64 25.34
N HIS A 431 12.56 -7.40 26.33
CA HIS A 431 13.05 -6.06 26.67
C HIS A 431 13.87 -5.45 25.52
N LEU A 432 14.73 -6.25 24.87
CA LEU A 432 15.48 -5.82 23.68
C LEU A 432 14.54 -5.30 22.59
N TYR A 433 13.56 -6.10 22.18
CA TYR A 433 12.65 -5.72 21.10
C TYR A 433 11.77 -4.54 21.48
N GLN A 434 11.32 -4.44 22.73
CA GLN A 434 10.56 -3.28 23.21
C GLN A 434 11.39 -1.99 23.16
N THR A 435 12.65 -2.06 23.62
CA THR A 435 13.59 -0.93 23.58
C THR A 435 13.83 -0.46 22.15
N ALA A 436 14.05 -1.41 21.22
CA ALA A 436 14.24 -1.08 19.81
C ALA A 436 13.00 -0.42 19.18
N VAL A 437 11.79 -0.90 19.51
CA VAL A 437 10.53 -0.26 19.07
C VAL A 437 10.44 1.17 19.59
N ASP A 438 10.74 1.40 20.87
CA ASP A 438 10.66 2.73 21.47
C ASP A 438 11.69 3.70 20.87
N GLN A 439 12.93 3.27 20.65
CA GLN A 439 13.98 4.10 20.02
C GLN A 439 13.67 4.44 18.57
N ALA A 440 13.14 3.50 17.78
CA ALA A 440 12.71 3.79 16.42
C ALA A 440 11.57 4.81 16.37
N LEU A 441 10.61 4.74 17.31
CA LEU A 441 9.54 5.73 17.42
C LEU A 441 10.05 7.11 17.87
N GLN A 442 11.09 7.16 18.70
CA GLN A 442 11.76 8.40 19.12
C GLN A 442 12.61 9.04 18.02
N SER A 443 13.04 8.25 17.02
CA SER A 443 13.81 8.73 15.88
C SER A 443 13.02 9.77 15.06
N PRO A 444 13.49 11.03 14.96
CA PRO A 444 12.76 12.08 14.26
C PRO A 444 12.74 11.82 12.74
N ASN A 445 13.89 11.46 12.16
CA ASN A 445 14.04 11.19 10.73
C ASN A 445 13.73 9.73 10.33
N GLY A 446 13.61 8.80 11.28
CA GLY A 446 13.33 7.40 10.97
C GLY A 446 14.53 6.56 10.58
N HIS A 447 15.75 6.98 10.92
CA HIS A 447 17.00 6.25 10.61
C HIS A 447 17.12 4.86 11.27
N LEU A 448 16.20 4.49 12.17
CA LEU A 448 16.13 3.16 12.79
C LEU A 448 14.95 2.32 12.27
N ASP A 449 14.16 2.85 11.33
CA ASP A 449 12.93 2.20 10.88
C ASP A 449 13.24 0.86 10.18
N LEU A 450 14.19 0.86 9.24
CA LEU A 450 14.56 -0.36 8.51
C LEU A 450 15.40 -1.31 9.38
N PHE A 451 16.30 -0.76 10.22
CA PHE A 451 16.97 -1.52 11.29
C PHE A 451 15.97 -2.29 12.18
N LEU A 452 14.90 -1.63 12.64
CA LEU A 452 13.87 -2.27 13.48
C LEU A 452 13.15 -3.39 12.74
N ARG A 453 12.78 -3.18 11.47
CA ARG A 453 12.17 -4.20 10.60
C ARG A 453 13.04 -5.45 10.55
N PHE A 454 14.34 -5.30 10.26
CA PHE A 454 15.28 -6.41 10.23
C PHE A 454 15.46 -7.09 11.58
N LEU A 455 15.60 -6.33 12.66
CA LEU A 455 15.79 -6.89 14.01
C LEU A 455 14.59 -7.75 14.44
N LEU A 456 13.37 -7.32 14.12
CA LEU A 456 12.15 -8.06 14.41
C LEU A 456 11.99 -9.27 13.48
N GLY A 457 12.32 -9.15 12.19
CA GLY A 457 12.34 -10.30 11.28
C GLY A 457 13.33 -11.39 11.72
N LEU A 458 14.52 -11.00 12.21
CA LEU A 458 15.53 -11.93 12.75
C LEU A 458 15.08 -12.64 14.04
N SER A 459 14.05 -12.11 14.72
CA SER A 459 13.48 -12.77 15.90
C SER A 459 12.71 -14.06 15.57
N LEU A 460 12.33 -14.26 14.30
CA LEU A 460 11.60 -15.44 13.84
C LEU A 460 12.52 -16.65 13.69
N GLN A 461 12.07 -17.80 14.19
CA GLN A 461 12.82 -19.05 14.10
C GLN A 461 13.08 -19.49 12.65
N THR A 462 12.13 -19.23 11.74
CA THR A 462 12.27 -19.54 10.30
C THR A 462 13.46 -18.81 9.70
N ASN A 463 13.62 -17.53 10.01
CA ASN A 463 14.71 -16.70 9.51
C ASN A 463 16.05 -17.08 10.16
N GLN A 464 16.04 -17.45 11.45
CA GLN A 464 17.24 -17.98 12.12
C GLN A 464 17.71 -19.31 11.52
N ASN A 465 16.78 -20.14 11.03
CA ASN A 465 17.13 -21.39 10.36
C ASN A 465 17.84 -21.17 9.02
N LEU A 466 17.53 -20.09 8.30
CA LEU A 466 18.25 -19.70 7.07
C LEU A 466 19.69 -19.27 7.36
N LEU A 467 19.97 -18.76 8.56
CA LEU A 467 21.31 -18.36 9.03
C LEU A 467 22.00 -19.47 9.86
N ARG A 468 21.56 -20.73 9.73
CA ARG A 468 22.10 -21.85 10.50
C ARG A 468 23.59 -22.02 10.25
N GLY A 469 24.39 -21.84 11.29
CA GLY A 469 25.86 -21.85 11.23
C GLY A 469 26.47 -20.52 11.65
N LEU A 470 25.79 -19.40 11.38
CA LEU A 470 26.16 -18.08 11.90
C LEU A 470 25.50 -17.80 13.25
N LEU A 471 24.20 -18.10 13.37
CA LEU A 471 23.45 -17.95 14.62
C LEU A 471 23.37 -19.28 15.38
N THR A 472 23.54 -19.23 16.71
CA THR A 472 23.25 -20.36 17.59
C THR A 472 21.73 -20.50 17.71
N GLN A 473 21.18 -21.69 17.38
CA GLN A 473 19.75 -21.93 17.47
C GLN A 473 19.30 -21.72 18.92
N THR A 474 18.59 -20.62 19.12
CA THR A 474 17.90 -20.37 20.38
C THR A 474 16.45 -20.71 20.14
N GLY A 475 15.80 -21.44 21.05
CA GLY A 475 14.36 -21.63 20.96
C GLY A 475 13.67 -20.28 21.10
N SER A 476 13.43 -19.58 19.99
CA SER A 476 12.66 -18.34 19.97
C SER A 476 11.26 -18.72 20.46
N SER A 477 10.96 -18.39 21.73
CA SER A 477 9.70 -18.81 22.30
C SER A 477 8.57 -18.08 21.57
N SER A 478 7.59 -18.82 21.05
CA SER A 478 6.35 -18.24 20.48
C SER A 478 5.73 -17.18 21.43
N LYS A 479 5.92 -17.37 22.74
CA LYS A 479 5.55 -16.43 23.80
C LYS A 479 6.25 -15.06 23.72
N THR A 480 7.51 -14.99 23.28
CA THR A 480 8.24 -13.72 23.07
C THR A 480 7.66 -12.99 21.87
N LYS A 481 7.46 -13.68 20.73
CA LYS A 481 6.82 -13.12 19.53
C LYS A 481 5.46 -12.49 19.88
N GLN A 482 4.59 -13.26 20.52
CA GLN A 482 3.25 -12.79 20.90
C GLN A 482 3.29 -11.54 21.79
N LYS A 483 4.23 -11.48 22.74
CA LYS A 483 4.40 -10.29 23.61
C LYS A 483 4.90 -9.07 22.84
N THR A 484 5.82 -9.25 21.89
CA THR A 484 6.31 -8.15 21.04
C THR A 484 5.20 -7.65 20.13
N VAL A 485 4.42 -8.55 19.50
CA VAL A 485 3.25 -8.20 18.69
C VAL A 485 2.24 -7.41 19.54
N GLN A 486 1.89 -7.87 20.74
CA GLN A 486 0.99 -7.14 21.63
C GLN A 486 1.53 -5.76 22.03
N TYR A 487 2.85 -5.63 22.18
CA TYR A 487 3.47 -4.33 22.45
C TYR A 487 3.34 -3.38 21.26
N ILE A 488 3.62 -3.86 20.04
CA ILE A 488 3.46 -3.07 18.80
C ILE A 488 1.99 -2.65 18.64
N LYS A 489 1.04 -3.57 18.83
CA LYS A 489 -0.40 -3.25 18.81
C LYS A 489 -0.77 -2.19 19.85
N LYS A 490 -0.20 -2.26 21.06
CA LYS A 490 -0.39 -1.23 22.09
C LYS A 490 0.12 0.14 21.60
N LYS A 491 1.32 0.20 21.00
CA LYS A 491 1.89 1.45 20.46
C LYS A 491 1.08 2.01 19.30
N LEU A 492 0.53 1.15 18.44
CA LEU A 492 -0.35 1.57 17.35
C LEU A 492 -1.67 2.19 17.81
N ASN A 493 -2.11 1.89 19.04
CA ASN A 493 -3.27 2.52 19.66
C ASN A 493 -2.94 3.87 20.32
N GLU A 494 -1.65 4.24 20.41
CA GLU A 494 -1.22 5.58 20.81
C GLU A 494 -1.33 6.51 19.57
N ASN A 495 -1.59 7.81 19.76
CA ASN A 495 -1.75 8.78 18.67
C ASN A 495 -0.41 9.06 17.95
N LEU A 496 0.05 8.11 17.14
CA LEU A 496 1.26 8.19 16.32
C LEU A 496 1.01 8.93 14.99
N SER A 497 2.08 9.47 14.40
CA SER A 497 2.02 9.99 13.03
C SER A 497 1.84 8.85 12.02
N ALA A 498 1.35 9.17 10.82
CA ALA A 498 1.10 8.16 9.80
C ALA A 498 2.37 7.35 9.47
N GLU A 499 3.51 8.03 9.30
CA GLU A 499 4.83 7.46 8.97
C GLU A 499 5.27 6.43 10.01
N ARG A 500 5.13 6.77 11.30
CA ARG A 500 5.49 5.88 12.40
C ARG A 500 4.60 4.66 12.47
N SER A 501 3.29 4.85 12.26
CA SER A 501 2.34 3.74 12.23
C SER A 501 2.66 2.79 11.09
N ILE A 502 2.95 3.30 9.89
CA ILE A 502 3.34 2.50 8.72
C ILE A 502 4.58 1.66 9.02
N ASN A 503 5.60 2.24 9.64
CA ASN A 503 6.79 1.49 10.04
C ASN A 503 6.43 0.32 10.97
N LEU A 504 5.59 0.55 11.99
CA LEU A 504 5.13 -0.53 12.87
C LEU A 504 4.30 -1.60 12.15
N PHE A 505 3.58 -1.27 11.08
CA PHE A 505 2.91 -2.27 10.24
C PHE A 505 3.90 -3.10 9.43
N HIS A 506 4.94 -2.48 8.87
CA HIS A 506 6.03 -3.25 8.26
C HIS A 506 6.68 -4.18 9.29
N CYS A 507 6.86 -3.74 10.54
CA CYS A 507 7.34 -4.61 11.62
C CYS A 507 6.41 -5.80 11.89
N LEU A 508 5.08 -5.62 11.87
CA LEU A 508 4.12 -6.73 11.99
C LEU A 508 4.20 -7.68 10.79
N ASN A 509 4.40 -7.15 9.59
CA ASN A 509 4.62 -7.94 8.38
C ASN A 509 5.91 -8.78 8.47
N GLU A 510 7.02 -8.19 8.92
CA GLU A 510 8.29 -8.93 9.16
C GLU A 510 8.14 -10.00 10.25
N LEU A 511 7.20 -9.83 11.18
CA LEU A 511 6.85 -10.83 12.19
C LEU A 511 5.85 -11.89 11.67
N ASN A 512 5.42 -11.83 10.41
CA ASN A 512 4.36 -12.67 9.84
C ASN A 512 3.11 -12.69 10.74
N ASP A 513 2.66 -11.52 11.19
CA ASP A 513 1.45 -11.36 12.01
C ASP A 513 0.36 -10.58 11.27
N ARG A 514 -0.70 -11.29 10.86
CA ARG A 514 -1.90 -10.70 10.24
C ARG A 514 -3.05 -10.50 11.22
N SER A 515 -2.86 -10.84 12.50
CA SER A 515 -3.93 -10.89 13.49
C SER A 515 -4.56 -9.53 13.77
N LEU A 516 -3.81 -8.43 13.63
CA LEU A 516 -4.36 -7.09 13.79
C LEU A 516 -5.40 -6.75 12.72
N VAL A 517 -5.18 -7.22 11.47
CA VAL A 517 -6.13 -7.04 10.38
C VAL A 517 -7.40 -7.81 10.67
N GLU A 518 -7.25 -9.06 11.07
CA GLU A 518 -8.37 -9.95 11.40
C GLU A 518 -9.18 -9.38 12.57
N GLU A 519 -8.50 -8.87 13.61
CA GLU A 519 -9.13 -8.19 14.75
C GLU A 519 -9.89 -6.93 14.32
N ILE A 520 -9.27 -6.06 13.51
CA ILE A 520 -9.93 -4.84 12.99
C ILE A 520 -11.14 -5.23 12.13
N GLN A 521 -10.98 -6.16 11.18
CA GLN A 521 -12.05 -6.65 10.32
C GLN A 521 -13.20 -7.27 11.13
N GLN A 522 -12.92 -8.15 12.10
CA GLN A 522 -13.96 -8.74 12.96
C GLN A 522 -14.68 -7.69 13.81
N SER A 523 -13.94 -6.72 14.34
CA SER A 523 -14.48 -5.67 15.19
C SER A 523 -15.43 -4.72 14.43
N LEU A 524 -15.09 -4.47 13.17
CA LEU A 524 -15.83 -3.69 12.19
C LEU A 524 -17.08 -4.46 11.70
N ARG A 525 -16.95 -5.74 11.31
CA ARG A 525 -18.08 -6.60 10.92
C ARG A 525 -19.10 -6.82 12.03
N SER A 526 -18.65 -6.90 13.28
CA SER A 526 -19.53 -7.15 14.43
C SER A 526 -20.28 -5.90 14.90
N GLY A 527 -20.06 -4.74 14.28
CA GLY A 527 -20.66 -3.46 14.69
C GLY A 527 -20.24 -2.98 16.08
N ARG A 528 -19.25 -3.63 16.71
CA ARG A 528 -18.78 -3.33 18.08
C ARG A 528 -17.99 -2.04 18.15
N LEU A 529 -17.35 -1.64 17.04
CA LEU A 529 -16.70 -0.34 16.88
C LEU A 529 -17.44 0.47 15.81
N SER A 530 -17.77 1.74 16.10
CA SER A 530 -18.17 2.66 15.04
C SER A 530 -16.94 3.07 14.24
N THR A 531 -17.15 3.37 12.96
CA THR A 531 -16.11 3.81 12.02
C THR A 531 -15.36 5.06 12.46
N ASP A 532 -16.00 5.86 13.31
CA ASP A 532 -15.50 7.13 13.85
C ASP A 532 -14.54 6.91 15.03
N LYS A 533 -14.41 5.68 15.53
CA LYS A 533 -13.48 5.31 16.60
C LYS A 533 -12.13 4.83 16.10
N LEU A 534 -11.99 4.52 14.82
CA LEU A 534 -10.69 4.16 14.24
C LEU A 534 -9.87 5.42 13.99
N SER A 535 -8.63 5.43 14.47
CA SER A 535 -7.72 6.56 14.23
C SER A 535 -7.32 6.62 12.74
N PRO A 536 -6.92 7.80 12.23
CA PRO A 536 -6.40 7.92 10.86
C PRO A 536 -5.24 6.94 10.57
N ALA A 537 -4.42 6.64 11.57
CA ALA A 537 -3.35 5.65 11.50
C ALA A 537 -3.89 4.23 11.30
N GLN A 538 -4.94 3.83 12.02
CA GLN A 538 -5.57 2.52 11.87
C GLN A 538 -6.27 2.36 10.52
N TRP A 539 -6.89 3.42 9.99
CA TRP A 539 -7.43 3.39 8.63
C TRP A 539 -6.33 3.25 7.59
N SER A 540 -5.26 4.06 7.70
CA SER A 540 -4.09 3.98 6.81
C SER A 540 -3.44 2.60 6.85
N ALA A 541 -3.44 1.96 8.02
CA ALA A 541 -2.98 0.59 8.22
C ALA A 541 -3.79 -0.44 7.47
N LEU A 542 -5.11 -0.38 7.66
CA LEU A 542 -6.03 -1.32 7.06
C LEU A 542 -5.93 -1.22 5.53
N VAL A 543 -5.90 0.01 4.99
CA VAL A 543 -5.63 0.25 3.57
C VAL A 543 -4.29 -0.34 3.16
N PHE A 544 -3.21 -0.04 3.88
CA PHE A 544 -1.87 -0.55 3.56
C PHE A 544 -1.86 -2.08 3.49
N ILE A 545 -2.46 -2.77 4.47
CA ILE A 545 -2.41 -4.22 4.54
C ILE A 545 -3.29 -4.86 3.45
N LEU A 546 -4.46 -4.30 3.17
CA LEU A 546 -5.31 -4.75 2.08
C LEU A 546 -4.57 -4.61 0.75
N LEU A 547 -3.96 -3.45 0.48
CA LEU A 547 -3.11 -3.25 -0.70
C LEU A 547 -1.83 -4.12 -0.71
N SER A 548 -1.50 -4.76 0.41
CA SER A 548 -0.31 -5.59 0.58
C SER A 548 -0.58 -7.09 0.57
N SER A 549 -1.85 -7.52 0.52
CA SER A 549 -2.15 -8.95 0.54
C SER A 549 -1.74 -9.63 -0.76
N GLU A 550 -1.22 -10.86 -0.66
CA GLU A 550 -0.85 -11.71 -1.82
C GLU A 550 -2.07 -12.08 -2.69
N GLU A 551 -3.29 -11.91 -2.17
CA GLU A 551 -4.53 -12.08 -2.93
C GLU A 551 -4.78 -10.80 -3.74
N HIS A 552 -4.88 -10.92 -5.06
CA HIS A 552 -5.44 -9.86 -5.90
C HIS A 552 -6.79 -9.46 -5.30
N LEU A 553 -6.92 -8.19 -4.91
CA LEU A 553 -8.16 -7.58 -4.44
C LEU A 553 -9.14 -7.46 -5.63
N ASP A 554 -9.55 -8.60 -6.18
CA ASP A 554 -10.47 -8.66 -7.31
C ASP A 554 -11.82 -8.07 -6.90
N VAL A 555 -12.39 -8.57 -5.79
CA VAL A 555 -13.67 -8.09 -5.26
C VAL A 555 -13.50 -7.40 -3.92
N PHE A 556 -13.62 -6.07 -3.91
CA PHE A 556 -13.75 -5.27 -2.70
C PHE A 556 -15.22 -5.15 -2.29
N ASP A 557 -15.52 -5.53 -1.05
CA ASP A 557 -16.86 -5.42 -0.47
C ASP A 557 -16.78 -4.53 0.76
N LEU A 558 -17.39 -3.35 0.67
CA LEU A 558 -17.35 -2.33 1.72
C LEU A 558 -18.04 -2.84 3.00
N LYS A 559 -19.08 -3.68 2.89
CA LYS A 559 -19.80 -4.26 4.03
C LYS A 559 -18.92 -5.19 4.87
N LYS A 560 -17.83 -5.75 4.31
CA LYS A 560 -16.84 -6.52 5.09
C LYS A 560 -16.09 -5.66 6.11
N TYR A 561 -16.16 -4.34 5.99
CA TYR A 561 -15.54 -3.36 6.88
C TYR A 561 -16.63 -2.52 7.55
N SER A 562 -17.36 -1.71 6.81
CA SER A 562 -18.51 -1.00 7.37
C SER A 562 -19.38 -0.45 6.26
N ALA A 563 -20.68 -0.61 6.38
CA ALA A 563 -21.68 0.00 5.51
C ALA A 563 -21.85 1.50 5.87
N SER A 564 -20.81 2.31 5.64
CA SER A 564 -20.82 3.75 5.90
C SER A 564 -19.99 4.54 4.87
N GLU A 565 -20.39 5.80 4.68
CA GLU A 565 -19.67 6.76 3.85
C GLU A 565 -18.23 7.02 4.35
N GLU A 566 -18.02 7.15 5.66
CA GLU A 566 -16.69 7.35 6.24
C GLU A 566 -15.74 6.20 5.93
N ALA A 567 -16.23 4.95 5.97
CA ALA A 567 -15.42 3.80 5.59
C ALA A 567 -15.07 3.82 4.09
N LEU A 568 -16.02 4.19 3.23
CA LEU A 568 -15.78 4.35 1.79
C LEU A 568 -14.65 5.35 1.54
N LEU A 569 -14.74 6.55 2.12
CA LEU A 569 -13.77 7.63 1.92
C LEU A 569 -12.36 7.24 2.39
N ARG A 570 -12.26 6.43 3.45
CA ARG A 570 -10.98 5.91 3.93
C ARG A 570 -10.44 4.77 3.06
N MET A 571 -11.31 4.05 2.34
CA MET A 571 -10.98 2.87 1.53
C MET A 571 -10.86 3.15 0.03
N LEU A 572 -10.99 4.39 -0.43
CA LEU A 572 -10.81 4.78 -1.83
C LEU A 572 -9.53 4.21 -2.48
N PRO A 573 -8.36 4.18 -1.79
CA PRO A 573 -7.15 3.59 -2.39
C PRO A 573 -7.30 2.10 -2.70
N VAL A 574 -8.07 1.36 -1.90
CA VAL A 574 -8.35 -0.07 -2.11
C VAL A 574 -9.32 -0.26 -3.26
N ILE A 575 -10.39 0.55 -3.31
CA ILE A 575 -11.39 0.52 -4.39
C ILE A 575 -10.72 0.82 -5.74
N LYS A 576 -9.80 1.78 -5.77
CA LYS A 576 -9.08 2.18 -6.97
C LYS A 576 -8.31 1.02 -7.61
N VAL A 577 -7.73 0.11 -6.83
CA VAL A 577 -6.96 -1.03 -7.35
C VAL A 577 -7.79 -2.30 -7.57
N SER A 578 -9.03 -2.33 -7.09
CA SER A 578 -9.93 -3.48 -7.24
C SER A 578 -10.59 -3.51 -8.61
N SER A 579 -10.85 -4.72 -9.13
CA SER A 579 -11.61 -4.88 -10.38
C SER A 579 -13.11 -4.70 -10.14
N LYS A 580 -13.60 -5.08 -8.95
CA LYS A 580 -15.01 -5.01 -8.57
C LYS A 580 -15.19 -4.39 -7.19
N ALA A 581 -16.12 -3.45 -7.08
CA ALA A 581 -16.52 -2.82 -5.82
C ALA A 581 -18.02 -3.04 -5.53
N LEU A 582 -18.31 -3.72 -4.41
CA LEU A 582 -19.65 -3.96 -3.89
C LEU A 582 -19.98 -2.93 -2.81
N LEU A 583 -20.77 -1.93 -3.17
CA LEU A 583 -21.11 -0.78 -2.34
C LEU A 583 -22.62 -0.64 -2.11
N SER A 584 -23.41 -1.67 -2.43
CA SER A 584 -24.86 -1.64 -2.29
C SER A 584 -25.30 -1.51 -0.82
N SER A 585 -26.35 -0.73 -0.54
CA SER A 585 -26.90 -0.52 0.81
C SER A 585 -25.84 -0.13 1.85
N CYS A 586 -24.97 0.82 1.51
CA CYS A 586 -23.86 1.28 2.37
C CYS A 586 -24.07 2.69 2.95
N ASN A 587 -25.30 3.21 2.89
CA ASN A 587 -25.65 4.57 3.33
C ASN A 587 -24.78 5.64 2.66
N LEU A 588 -24.54 5.49 1.36
CA LEU A 588 -23.73 6.42 0.57
C LEU A 588 -24.57 7.62 0.12
N SER A 589 -23.92 8.77 -0.03
CA SER A 589 -24.54 10.05 -0.42
C SER A 589 -23.85 10.68 -1.65
N GLU A 590 -24.24 11.90 -2.02
CA GLU A 590 -23.60 12.69 -3.06
C GLU A 590 -22.07 12.84 -2.87
N ARG A 591 -21.62 13.00 -1.61
CA ARG A 591 -20.19 13.12 -1.27
C ARG A 591 -19.42 11.85 -1.62
N SER A 592 -20.05 10.69 -1.44
CA SER A 592 -19.50 9.40 -1.88
C SER A 592 -19.35 9.34 -3.40
N CYS A 593 -20.32 9.86 -4.15
CA CYS A 593 -20.26 9.92 -5.62
C CYS A 593 -19.15 10.84 -6.14
N GLU A 594 -18.90 11.98 -5.50
CA GLU A 594 -17.77 12.86 -5.84
C GLU A 594 -16.41 12.14 -5.65
N ALA A 595 -16.26 11.44 -4.52
CA ALA A 595 -15.06 10.66 -4.25
C ALA A 595 -14.85 9.51 -5.26
N LEU A 596 -15.91 8.79 -5.59
CA LEU A 596 -15.88 7.72 -6.60
C LEU A 596 -15.64 8.26 -8.01
N SER A 597 -16.15 9.45 -8.34
CA SER A 597 -15.85 10.13 -9.60
C SER A 597 -14.35 10.35 -9.79
N SER A 598 -13.65 10.79 -8.73
CA SER A 598 -12.19 10.91 -8.72
C SER A 598 -11.50 9.57 -9.00
N VAL A 599 -11.96 8.47 -8.39
CA VAL A 599 -11.45 7.12 -8.64
C VAL A 599 -11.64 6.71 -10.11
N LEU A 600 -12.86 6.86 -10.65
CA LEU A 600 -13.18 6.52 -12.04
C LEU A 600 -12.39 7.35 -13.05
N SER A 601 -12.06 8.59 -12.71
CA SER A 601 -11.32 9.50 -13.60
C SER A 601 -9.80 9.24 -13.62
N SER A 602 -9.29 8.43 -12.71
CA SER A 602 -7.86 8.22 -12.49
C SER A 602 -7.27 7.19 -13.44
N GLN A 603 -6.15 7.52 -14.10
CA GLN A 603 -5.41 6.61 -14.98
C GLN A 603 -4.98 5.29 -14.33
N SER A 604 -4.71 5.31 -13.03
CA SER A 604 -4.31 4.13 -12.25
C SER A 604 -5.49 3.36 -11.62
N SER A 605 -6.73 3.56 -12.09
CA SER A 605 -7.87 2.77 -11.62
C SER A 605 -8.01 1.45 -12.38
N SER A 606 -8.19 0.35 -11.65
CA SER A 606 -8.45 -0.98 -12.20
C SER A 606 -9.94 -1.35 -12.20
N LEU A 607 -10.82 -0.43 -11.79
CA LEU A 607 -12.22 -0.73 -11.53
C LEU A 607 -12.99 -0.99 -12.84
N ARG A 608 -13.63 -2.16 -12.92
CA ARG A 608 -14.45 -2.62 -14.04
C ARG A 608 -15.92 -2.77 -13.65
N ASP A 609 -16.18 -3.19 -12.41
CA ASP A 609 -17.54 -3.43 -11.90
C ASP A 609 -17.83 -2.59 -10.66
N LEU A 610 -18.90 -1.78 -10.69
CA LEU A 610 -19.33 -0.95 -9.58
C LEU A 610 -20.81 -1.17 -9.25
N ASP A 611 -21.10 -1.73 -8.08
CA ASP A 611 -22.46 -1.88 -7.55
C ASP A 611 -22.74 -0.82 -6.47
N LEU A 612 -23.59 0.16 -6.80
CA LEU A 612 -24.04 1.24 -5.92
C LEU A 612 -25.51 1.09 -5.50
N SER A 613 -26.12 -0.07 -5.76
CA SER A 613 -27.57 -0.27 -5.57
C SER A 613 -28.07 0.06 -4.17
N ASN A 614 -29.32 0.51 -4.05
CA ASN A 614 -29.98 0.76 -2.77
C ASN A 614 -29.24 1.78 -1.88
N ASN A 615 -28.66 2.81 -2.48
CA ASN A 615 -28.15 4.01 -1.81
C ASN A 615 -28.95 5.24 -2.26
N ASP A 616 -29.18 6.20 -1.37
CA ASP A 616 -29.95 7.43 -1.65
C ASP A 616 -29.11 8.46 -2.40
N LEU A 617 -28.75 8.14 -3.64
CA LEU A 617 -27.82 8.96 -4.45
C LEU A 617 -28.52 10.09 -5.20
N GLN A 618 -29.77 9.87 -5.62
CA GLN A 618 -30.59 10.81 -6.40
C GLN A 618 -29.89 11.29 -7.69
N ASP A 619 -30.50 12.24 -8.40
CA ASP A 619 -29.95 12.77 -9.65
C ASP A 619 -28.63 13.54 -9.44
N SER A 620 -28.49 14.21 -8.29
CA SER A 620 -27.31 14.96 -7.90
C SER A 620 -26.08 14.06 -7.73
N GLY A 621 -26.21 12.93 -7.03
CA GLY A 621 -25.15 11.94 -6.90
C GLY A 621 -24.78 11.32 -8.25
N VAL A 622 -25.78 10.99 -9.08
CA VAL A 622 -25.55 10.46 -10.44
C VAL A 622 -24.82 11.47 -11.33
N LYS A 623 -25.12 12.76 -11.21
CA LYS A 623 -24.44 13.84 -11.95
C LYS A 623 -22.96 13.96 -11.59
N LEU A 624 -22.62 13.82 -10.30
CA LEU A 624 -21.23 13.79 -9.84
C LEU A 624 -20.50 12.55 -10.38
N LEU A 625 -21.11 11.38 -10.27
CA LEU A 625 -20.54 10.13 -10.79
C LEU A 625 -20.31 10.21 -12.32
N SER A 626 -21.26 10.82 -13.03
CA SER A 626 -21.20 11.05 -14.49
C SER A 626 -19.99 11.89 -14.91
N ALA A 627 -19.47 12.77 -14.05
CA ALA A 627 -18.25 13.52 -14.34
C ALA A 627 -17.01 12.61 -14.43
N GLY A 628 -16.99 11.53 -13.62
CA GLY A 628 -15.90 10.55 -13.64
C GLY A 628 -15.98 9.65 -14.87
N LEU A 629 -17.19 9.21 -15.23
CA LEU A 629 -17.47 8.40 -16.42
C LEU A 629 -17.10 9.10 -17.74
N LYS A 630 -17.05 10.44 -17.76
CA LYS A 630 -16.60 11.23 -18.93
C LYS A 630 -15.09 11.19 -19.16
N SER A 631 -14.32 10.74 -18.17
CA SER A 631 -12.86 10.70 -18.28
C SER A 631 -12.44 9.68 -19.34
N PRO A 632 -11.48 10.00 -20.22
CA PRO A 632 -10.90 9.01 -21.15
C PRO A 632 -10.14 7.90 -20.44
N HIS A 633 -9.88 8.05 -19.12
CA HIS A 633 -9.26 7.03 -18.29
C HIS A 633 -10.26 6.11 -17.58
N CYS A 634 -11.56 6.32 -17.76
CA CYS A 634 -12.58 5.49 -17.14
C CYS A 634 -12.74 4.18 -17.91
N GLU A 635 -12.32 3.08 -17.30
CA GLU A 635 -12.38 1.74 -17.89
C GLU A 635 -13.54 0.89 -17.33
N LEU A 636 -14.53 1.52 -16.70
CA LEU A 636 -15.67 0.84 -16.08
C LEU A 636 -16.54 0.13 -17.14
N GLU A 637 -16.87 -1.14 -16.91
CA GLU A 637 -17.64 -2.00 -17.81
C GLU A 637 -19.07 -2.24 -17.30
N THR A 638 -19.24 -2.35 -15.97
CA THR A 638 -20.55 -2.59 -15.33
C THR A 638 -20.84 -1.54 -14.25
N LEU A 639 -22.03 -0.94 -14.31
CA LEU A 639 -22.54 -0.02 -13.29
C LEU A 639 -23.96 -0.41 -12.88
N SER A 640 -24.17 -0.69 -11.59
CA SER A 640 -25.51 -0.82 -11.03
C SER A 640 -25.86 0.34 -10.11
N LEU A 641 -26.94 1.04 -10.46
CA LEU A 641 -27.56 2.14 -9.72
C LEU A 641 -29.00 1.76 -9.36
N SER A 642 -29.25 0.46 -9.18
CA SER A 642 -30.58 -0.05 -8.94
C SER A 642 -31.14 0.45 -7.61
N GLY A 643 -32.35 1.02 -7.61
CA GLY A 643 -32.92 1.63 -6.41
C GLY A 643 -32.03 2.76 -5.87
N CYS A 644 -31.72 3.76 -6.67
CA CYS A 644 -30.96 4.94 -6.26
C CYS A 644 -31.75 6.25 -6.32
N LEU A 645 -33.07 6.17 -6.54
CA LEU A 645 -33.98 7.30 -6.73
C LEU A 645 -33.57 8.19 -7.92
N VAL A 646 -33.09 7.57 -8.99
CA VAL A 646 -32.69 8.24 -10.24
C VAL A 646 -33.94 8.60 -11.04
N SER A 647 -34.04 9.84 -11.50
CA SER A 647 -35.12 10.35 -12.35
C SER A 647 -34.67 10.55 -13.81
N GLU A 648 -35.54 11.16 -14.62
CA GLU A 648 -35.23 11.62 -15.98
C GLU A 648 -33.94 12.46 -16.04
N GLU A 649 -33.68 13.32 -15.04
CA GLU A 649 -32.49 14.20 -15.02
C GLU A 649 -31.18 13.39 -14.85
N GLY A 650 -31.18 12.43 -13.93
CA GLY A 650 -30.05 11.53 -13.71
C GLY A 650 -29.79 10.65 -14.93
N CYS A 651 -30.84 10.14 -15.58
CA CYS A 651 -30.72 9.41 -16.84
C CYS A 651 -30.09 10.27 -17.94
N SER A 652 -30.50 11.54 -18.08
CA SER A 652 -29.88 12.46 -19.05
C SER A 652 -28.40 12.69 -18.76
N SER A 653 -28.00 12.78 -17.47
CA SER A 653 -26.60 12.96 -17.08
C SER A 653 -25.75 11.73 -17.44
N LEU A 654 -26.26 10.52 -17.20
CA LEU A 654 -25.61 9.27 -17.58
C LEU A 654 -25.45 9.16 -19.09
N VAL A 655 -26.52 9.36 -19.86
CA VAL A 655 -26.46 9.29 -21.33
C VAL A 655 -25.49 10.33 -21.91
N SER A 656 -25.42 11.53 -21.32
CA SER A 656 -24.41 12.53 -21.68
C SER A 656 -22.98 12.03 -21.42
N ALA A 657 -22.72 11.36 -20.30
CA ALA A 657 -21.41 10.78 -20.02
C ALA A 657 -21.04 9.67 -21.01
N LEU A 658 -21.99 8.79 -21.32
CA LEU A 658 -21.81 7.68 -22.26
C LEU A 658 -21.64 8.12 -23.72
N SER A 659 -22.02 9.36 -24.05
CA SER A 659 -21.78 9.94 -25.37
C SER A 659 -20.32 10.41 -25.59
N PHE A 660 -19.50 10.45 -24.53
CA PHE A 660 -18.09 10.78 -24.63
C PHE A 660 -17.26 9.54 -25.00
N ASN A 661 -16.35 9.68 -25.97
CA ASN A 661 -15.58 8.56 -26.51
C ASN A 661 -14.11 8.68 -26.04
N PRO A 662 -13.49 7.64 -25.43
CA PRO A 662 -13.99 6.27 -25.25
C PRO A 662 -14.81 6.05 -23.97
N SER A 663 -16.00 5.45 -24.11
CA SER A 663 -16.74 4.86 -23.00
C SER A 663 -16.64 3.34 -23.08
N HIS A 664 -16.30 2.71 -21.96
CA HIS A 664 -16.12 1.25 -21.85
C HIS A 664 -17.34 0.52 -21.27
N LEU A 665 -18.37 1.27 -20.84
CA LEU A 665 -19.52 0.72 -20.12
C LEU A 665 -20.39 -0.13 -21.04
N GLY A 666 -20.50 -1.43 -20.73
CA GLY A 666 -21.31 -2.41 -21.44
C GLY A 666 -22.64 -2.72 -20.74
N GLU A 667 -22.67 -2.69 -19.40
CA GLU A 667 -23.85 -3.02 -18.61
C GLU A 667 -24.23 -1.88 -17.67
N LEU A 668 -25.48 -1.42 -17.76
CA LEU A 668 -26.06 -0.42 -16.88
C LEU A 668 -27.38 -0.92 -16.27
N ASP A 669 -27.41 -1.09 -14.96
CA ASP A 669 -28.61 -1.47 -14.23
C ASP A 669 -29.22 -0.25 -13.52
N LEU A 670 -30.36 0.19 -14.03
CA LEU A 670 -31.19 1.27 -13.49
C LEU A 670 -32.53 0.74 -12.96
N SER A 671 -32.65 -0.57 -12.71
CA SER A 671 -33.89 -1.16 -12.22
C SER A 671 -34.34 -0.54 -10.90
N TYR A 672 -35.65 -0.41 -10.71
CA TYR A 672 -36.24 0.14 -9.50
C TYR A 672 -35.93 1.64 -9.27
N ASN A 673 -35.81 2.39 -10.37
CA ASN A 673 -35.72 3.86 -10.38
C ASN A 673 -36.93 4.47 -11.11
N HIS A 674 -36.91 5.79 -11.30
CA HIS A 674 -37.98 6.58 -11.92
C HIS A 674 -37.50 7.26 -13.22
N PRO A 675 -36.95 6.52 -14.20
CA PRO A 675 -36.32 7.12 -15.39
C PRO A 675 -37.29 7.90 -16.29
N GLY A 676 -38.61 7.76 -16.09
CA GLY A 676 -39.66 8.40 -16.90
C GLY A 676 -39.63 8.02 -18.38
N ASP A 677 -40.63 8.45 -19.14
CA ASP A 677 -40.70 8.15 -20.58
C ASP A 677 -39.53 8.79 -21.35
N SER A 678 -39.11 9.99 -20.90
CA SER A 678 -38.03 10.72 -21.55
C SER A 678 -36.66 10.08 -21.31
N GLY A 679 -36.38 9.64 -20.08
CA GLY A 679 -35.13 8.97 -19.74
C GLY A 679 -35.04 7.57 -20.36
N VAL A 680 -36.14 6.79 -20.38
CA VAL A 680 -36.19 5.50 -21.10
C VAL A 680 -35.87 5.69 -22.57
N LYS A 681 -36.47 6.70 -23.23
CA LYS A 681 -36.19 7.00 -24.63
C LYS A 681 -34.71 7.35 -24.87
N LEU A 682 -34.09 8.14 -23.98
CA LEU A 682 -32.67 8.48 -24.07
C LEU A 682 -31.77 7.26 -23.89
N LEU A 683 -32.10 6.37 -22.96
CA LEU A 683 -31.36 5.13 -22.70
C LEU A 683 -31.49 4.13 -23.85
N SER A 684 -32.68 3.93 -24.40
CA SER A 684 -32.88 3.06 -25.57
C SER A 684 -32.10 3.54 -26.78
N ALA A 685 -32.11 4.85 -27.05
CA ALA A 685 -31.32 5.43 -28.14
C ALA A 685 -29.80 5.27 -27.92
N ALA A 686 -29.34 5.19 -26.66
CA ALA A 686 -27.94 4.95 -26.34
C ALA A 686 -27.50 3.50 -26.63
N VAL A 687 -28.40 2.52 -26.49
CA VAL A 687 -28.12 1.09 -26.80
C VAL A 687 -28.13 0.84 -28.31
N GLU A 688 -28.98 1.54 -29.05
CA GLU A 688 -29.10 1.39 -30.50
C GLU A 688 -27.95 2.05 -31.30
N ASP A 689 -27.10 2.87 -30.66
CA ASP A 689 -26.00 3.58 -31.30
C ASP A 689 -24.80 2.64 -31.55
N PRO A 690 -24.47 2.30 -32.82
CA PRO A 690 -23.38 1.36 -33.14
C PRO A 690 -21.99 1.90 -32.82
N HIS A 691 -21.87 3.18 -32.45
CA HIS A 691 -20.63 3.79 -31.99
C HIS A 691 -20.47 3.75 -30.47
N ARG A 692 -21.45 3.21 -29.73
CA ARG A 692 -21.41 3.02 -28.28
C ARG A 692 -21.23 1.54 -27.94
N ARG A 693 -20.67 1.27 -26.76
CA ARG A 693 -20.37 -0.09 -26.26
C ARG A 693 -21.41 -0.62 -25.28
N LEU A 694 -22.51 0.10 -25.07
CA LEU A 694 -23.54 -0.23 -24.08
C LEU A 694 -24.45 -1.35 -24.61
N ASP A 695 -24.16 -2.58 -24.20
CA ASP A 695 -24.84 -3.79 -24.67
C ASP A 695 -26.18 -4.03 -23.95
N THR A 696 -26.24 -3.77 -22.63
CA THR A 696 -27.40 -4.09 -21.79
C THR A 696 -27.77 -2.93 -20.87
N VAL A 697 -29.03 -2.51 -20.93
CA VAL A 697 -29.64 -1.60 -19.94
C VAL A 697 -30.85 -2.28 -19.31
N ARG A 698 -30.88 -2.35 -17.99
CA ARG A 698 -32.04 -2.86 -17.23
C ARG A 698 -32.80 -1.69 -16.61
N TYR A 699 -34.11 -1.64 -16.81
CA TYR A 699 -34.99 -0.67 -16.17
C TYR A 699 -36.35 -1.33 -15.88
N GLU A 700 -36.58 -1.68 -14.62
CA GLU A 700 -37.88 -2.09 -14.08
C GLU A 700 -38.50 -0.91 -13.30
N GLN A 701 -39.76 -0.54 -13.58
CA GLN A 701 -40.39 0.66 -13.01
C GLN A 701 -40.81 0.49 -11.56
N ALA A 702 -40.64 1.55 -10.78
CA ALA A 702 -40.90 1.65 -9.35
C ALA A 702 -42.20 2.43 -9.03
N THR A 703 -42.96 2.07 -7.98
CA THR A 703 -44.16 2.82 -7.53
C THR A 703 -44.04 3.46 -6.13
N GLY A 704 -42.82 3.67 -5.59
CA GLY A 704 -42.61 4.14 -4.20
C GLY A 704 -41.79 5.44 -4.06
N ALA A 705 -41.98 6.15 -2.94
CA ALA A 705 -41.29 7.42 -2.60
C ALA A 705 -39.95 7.22 -1.85
N HIS A 706 -39.74 6.07 -1.21
CA HIS A 706 -38.47 5.67 -0.59
C HIS A 706 -37.87 4.44 -1.29
N THR A 707 -36.55 4.30 -1.24
CA THR A 707 -35.74 3.30 -1.96
C THR A 707 -36.22 1.86 -1.83
N VAL A 708 -36.66 1.47 -0.62
CA VAL A 708 -37.17 0.11 -0.34
C VAL A 708 -38.69 -0.03 -0.55
N GLN A 709 -39.46 1.06 -0.47
CA GLN A 709 -40.92 1.03 -0.69
C GLN A 709 -41.30 0.73 -2.15
N VAL A 710 -40.35 0.94 -3.06
CA VAL A 710 -40.44 0.58 -4.48
C VAL A 710 -40.77 -0.91 -4.68
N TYR A 711 -40.36 -1.78 -3.76
CA TYR A 711 -40.52 -3.23 -3.87
C TYR A 711 -41.81 -3.75 -3.24
N PHE A 712 -42.83 -2.90 -3.06
CA PHE A 712 -44.04 -3.27 -2.31
C PHE A 712 -44.71 -4.54 -2.88
N SER A 713 -44.94 -5.51 -2.00
CA SER A 713 -45.49 -6.82 -2.30
C SER A 713 -46.75 -7.06 -1.47
N GLU A 714 -47.88 -7.33 -2.11
CA GLU A 714 -49.11 -7.70 -1.40
C GLU A 714 -49.03 -9.15 -0.92
N LEU A 715 -49.29 -9.36 0.38
CA LEU A 715 -49.19 -10.67 1.03
C LEU A 715 -50.55 -11.36 1.16
N GLU A 716 -50.57 -12.68 1.00
CA GLU A 716 -51.73 -13.54 1.22
C GLU A 716 -51.45 -14.56 2.33
N LEU A 717 -52.33 -14.63 3.34
CA LEU A 717 -52.22 -15.61 4.42
C LEU A 717 -52.52 -17.04 3.93
N ASP A 718 -51.70 -18.03 4.31
CA ASP A 718 -51.94 -19.43 3.98
C ASP A 718 -52.81 -20.12 5.04
N THR A 719 -54.10 -20.25 4.74
CA THR A 719 -55.12 -20.93 5.56
C THR A 719 -54.77 -22.38 5.93
N ASN A 720 -53.92 -23.05 5.15
CA ASN A 720 -53.49 -24.41 5.42
C ASN A 720 -52.39 -24.49 6.48
N SER A 721 -51.65 -23.40 6.70
CA SER A 721 -50.59 -23.31 7.70
C SER A 721 -51.06 -22.81 9.06
N VAL A 722 -52.17 -22.09 9.11
CA VAL A 722 -52.66 -21.37 10.31
C VAL A 722 -52.94 -22.28 11.50
N ASN A 723 -52.33 -22.00 12.65
CA ASN A 723 -52.65 -22.69 13.89
C ASN A 723 -54.14 -22.52 14.29
N ARG A 724 -54.76 -23.53 14.91
CA ARG A 724 -56.17 -23.50 15.31
C ARG A 724 -56.50 -22.42 16.34
N ASN A 725 -55.53 -21.93 17.11
CA ASN A 725 -55.72 -20.82 18.05
C ASN A 725 -55.72 -19.44 17.38
N LEU A 726 -55.60 -19.35 16.05
CA LEU A 726 -55.59 -18.10 15.31
C LEU A 726 -56.85 -17.94 14.47
N LYS A 727 -57.53 -16.81 14.62
CA LYS A 727 -58.72 -16.46 13.83
C LYS A 727 -58.36 -15.48 12.73
N LEU A 728 -58.73 -15.83 11.50
CA LEU A 728 -58.65 -14.93 10.35
C LEU A 728 -59.94 -14.12 10.23
N SER A 729 -59.80 -12.85 9.87
CA SER A 729 -60.89 -11.90 9.65
C SER A 729 -60.53 -10.93 8.53
N ASP A 730 -61.49 -10.07 8.15
CA ASP A 730 -61.30 -9.05 7.11
C ASP A 730 -60.75 -9.62 5.79
N ASN A 731 -61.49 -10.57 5.20
CA ASN A 731 -61.09 -11.30 3.99
C ASN A 731 -59.68 -11.91 4.07
N ASN A 732 -59.30 -12.43 5.24
CA ASN A 732 -57.98 -13.00 5.54
C ASN A 732 -56.83 -11.97 5.48
N LYS A 733 -57.10 -10.67 5.67
CA LYS A 733 -56.07 -9.64 5.82
C LYS A 733 -55.71 -9.37 7.28
N LYS A 734 -56.50 -9.87 8.23
CA LYS A 734 -56.24 -9.70 9.66
C LYS A 734 -56.25 -11.03 10.40
N VAL A 735 -55.21 -11.27 11.21
CA VAL A 735 -55.08 -12.42 12.10
C VAL A 735 -55.05 -11.97 13.56
N MET A 736 -55.74 -12.70 14.42
CA MET A 736 -55.75 -12.47 15.87
C MET A 736 -55.75 -13.78 16.65
N LEU A 737 -55.27 -13.73 17.89
CA LEU A 737 -55.37 -14.85 18.81
C LEU A 737 -56.84 -15.05 19.23
N ALA A 738 -57.32 -16.29 19.17
CA ALA A 738 -58.68 -16.68 19.53
C ALA A 738 -58.71 -17.40 20.89
N GLU A 739 -59.80 -17.23 21.63
CA GLU A 739 -60.04 -17.95 22.89
C GLU A 739 -60.43 -19.42 22.66
N GLU A 740 -61.03 -19.72 21.50
CA GLU A 740 -61.47 -21.05 21.10
C GLU A 740 -60.74 -21.51 19.84
N GLU A 741 -60.48 -22.82 19.74
CA GLU A 741 -59.90 -23.42 18.54
C GLU A 741 -60.83 -23.24 17.33
N GLN A 742 -60.28 -22.70 16.26
CA GLN A 742 -60.97 -22.49 15.01
C GLN A 742 -61.10 -23.83 14.25
N PRO A 743 -62.25 -24.08 13.58
CA PRO A 743 -62.56 -25.37 12.96
C PRO A 743 -61.87 -25.56 11.60
N TYR A 744 -60.57 -25.27 11.51
CA TYR A 744 -59.80 -25.46 10.29
C TYR A 744 -59.53 -26.96 10.04
N PRO A 745 -59.66 -27.46 8.79
CA PRO A 745 -59.34 -28.84 8.45
C PRO A 745 -57.89 -29.21 8.76
N ASP A 746 -57.65 -30.47 9.11
CA ASP A 746 -56.29 -30.96 9.28
C ASP A 746 -55.49 -30.88 7.98
N HIS A 747 -54.23 -30.45 8.10
CA HIS A 747 -53.31 -30.28 6.98
C HIS A 747 -51.87 -30.52 7.45
N PRO A 748 -51.00 -31.14 6.61
CA PRO A 748 -49.59 -31.37 6.97
C PRO A 748 -48.84 -30.06 7.28
N ASP A 749 -49.12 -28.98 6.55
CA ASP A 749 -48.47 -27.67 6.74
C ASP A 749 -48.97 -26.88 7.95
N ARG A 750 -50.02 -27.36 8.64
CA ARG A 750 -50.63 -26.64 9.77
C ARG A 750 -49.74 -26.65 11.00
N PHE A 751 -49.47 -25.49 11.60
CA PHE A 751 -48.82 -25.44 12.91
C PHE A 751 -49.75 -25.98 14.00
N ASP A 752 -49.24 -26.82 14.90
CA ASP A 752 -50.05 -27.46 15.96
C ASP A 752 -49.84 -26.83 17.36
N ASN A 753 -48.60 -26.67 17.79
CA ASN A 753 -48.25 -26.26 19.15
C ASN A 753 -48.01 -24.75 19.27
N TRP A 754 -47.27 -24.17 18.33
CA TRP A 754 -46.96 -22.73 18.35
C TRP A 754 -48.01 -21.96 17.54
N ASN A 755 -48.55 -20.88 18.12
CA ASN A 755 -49.55 -20.01 17.50
C ASN A 755 -48.92 -19.19 16.36
N GLN A 756 -48.77 -19.81 15.19
CA GLN A 756 -48.05 -19.25 14.05
C GLN A 756 -48.74 -19.59 12.73
N LEU A 757 -48.40 -18.84 11.68
CA LEU A 757 -48.79 -19.10 10.31
C LEU A 757 -47.73 -18.61 9.32
N LEU A 758 -47.81 -19.07 8.08
CA LEU A 758 -47.10 -18.49 6.94
C LEU A 758 -48.07 -17.84 5.94
N CYS A 759 -47.52 -16.95 5.12
CA CYS A 759 -48.13 -16.48 3.90
C CYS A 759 -47.89 -17.47 2.74
N LYS A 760 -48.71 -17.39 1.70
CA LYS A 760 -48.59 -18.21 0.49
C LYS A 760 -47.45 -17.75 -0.43
N ASN A 761 -47.13 -16.46 -0.39
CA ASN A 761 -46.14 -15.84 -1.27
C ASN A 761 -44.74 -16.40 -0.98
N GLY A 762 -44.17 -17.10 -1.95
CA GLY A 762 -42.76 -17.47 -1.96
C GLY A 762 -41.95 -16.35 -2.61
N LEU A 763 -41.21 -15.59 -1.80
CA LEU A 763 -40.37 -14.49 -2.22
C LEU A 763 -39.05 -15.04 -2.76
N THR A 764 -38.73 -14.70 -4.01
CA THR A 764 -37.49 -15.11 -4.71
C THR A 764 -36.64 -13.92 -5.16
N ASP A 765 -37.16 -12.70 -5.04
CA ASP A 765 -36.53 -11.47 -5.48
C ASP A 765 -36.61 -10.40 -4.37
N ARG A 766 -36.47 -9.12 -4.72
CA ARG A 766 -36.63 -8.00 -3.81
C ARG A 766 -38.10 -7.77 -3.47
N CYS A 767 -38.44 -7.78 -2.20
CA CYS A 767 -39.80 -7.64 -1.72
C CYS A 767 -39.85 -6.76 -0.48
N TYR A 768 -40.83 -5.87 -0.42
CA TYR A 768 -41.11 -4.99 0.70
C TYR A 768 -42.56 -5.14 1.12
N TRP A 769 -42.85 -5.20 2.41
CA TRP A 769 -44.24 -5.14 2.90
C TRP A 769 -44.28 -4.52 4.28
N GLU A 770 -45.46 -4.06 4.65
CA GLU A 770 -45.71 -3.43 5.94
C GLU A 770 -46.82 -4.17 6.66
N VAL A 771 -46.75 -4.18 8.00
CA VAL A 771 -47.78 -4.78 8.84
C VAL A 771 -48.11 -3.88 10.01
N GLU A 772 -49.39 -3.72 10.28
CA GLU A 772 -49.88 -3.13 11.52
C GLU A 772 -50.07 -4.22 12.57
N TRP A 773 -49.54 -4.02 13.78
CA TRP A 773 -49.60 -5.00 14.85
C TRP A 773 -50.07 -4.40 16.17
N ARG A 774 -50.60 -5.25 17.05
CA ARG A 774 -50.96 -4.93 18.43
C ARG A 774 -50.63 -6.09 19.36
N GLY A 775 -50.29 -5.78 20.62
CA GLY A 775 -49.95 -6.78 21.63
C GLY A 775 -48.60 -7.42 21.34
N GLU A 776 -48.43 -8.70 21.70
CA GLU A 776 -47.17 -9.40 21.47
C GLU A 776 -47.23 -10.23 20.19
N VAL A 777 -46.45 -9.83 19.17
CA VAL A 777 -46.41 -10.51 17.86
C VAL A 777 -45.00 -10.73 17.37
N HIS A 778 -44.83 -11.75 16.53
CA HIS A 778 -43.59 -12.05 15.83
C HIS A 778 -43.80 -11.82 14.34
N VAL A 779 -43.04 -10.92 13.73
CA VAL A 779 -43.00 -10.70 12.28
C VAL A 779 -41.77 -11.44 11.75
N SER A 780 -41.98 -12.47 10.94
CA SER A 780 -40.95 -13.45 10.60
C SER A 780 -40.85 -13.68 9.10
N VAL A 781 -39.71 -14.18 8.67
CA VAL A 781 -39.48 -14.71 7.32
C VAL A 781 -38.83 -16.08 7.46
N SER A 782 -39.29 -17.07 6.70
CA SER A 782 -38.83 -18.46 6.86
C SER A 782 -38.83 -19.25 5.56
N TYR A 783 -37.96 -20.24 5.43
CA TYR A 783 -38.09 -21.25 4.39
C TYR A 783 -39.34 -22.10 4.57
N ARG A 784 -39.87 -22.62 3.45
CA ARG A 784 -41.07 -23.48 3.48
C ARG A 784 -40.88 -24.73 4.33
N GLY A 785 -39.66 -25.26 4.39
CA GLY A 785 -39.31 -26.48 5.13
C GLY A 785 -39.13 -26.34 6.65
N ILE A 786 -39.61 -25.26 7.28
CA ILE A 786 -39.67 -25.16 8.76
C ILE A 786 -40.59 -26.25 9.34
N ARG A 787 -40.20 -26.83 10.48
CA ARG A 787 -40.97 -27.89 11.15
C ARG A 787 -42.30 -27.33 11.64
N ARG A 788 -43.41 -27.99 11.32
CA ARG A 788 -44.77 -27.53 11.69
C ARG A 788 -45.31 -28.14 12.98
N LYS A 789 -44.78 -29.30 13.37
CA LYS A 789 -45.36 -30.16 14.40
C LYS A 789 -44.47 -30.29 15.63
N GLY A 790 -45.09 -30.26 16.81
CA GLY A 790 -44.48 -30.46 18.12
C GLY A 790 -43.99 -29.18 18.80
N ASN A 791 -43.55 -29.32 20.05
CA ASN A 791 -43.17 -28.21 20.95
C ASN A 791 -41.67 -27.85 20.94
N SER A 792 -40.90 -28.34 19.96
CA SER A 792 -39.47 -28.00 19.82
C SER A 792 -39.29 -26.51 19.46
N LEU A 793 -38.12 -25.95 19.75
CA LEU A 793 -37.70 -24.65 19.21
C LEU A 793 -37.54 -24.71 17.68
N ASP A 794 -37.30 -25.89 17.11
CA ASP A 794 -37.22 -26.10 15.66
C ASP A 794 -38.52 -25.77 14.91
N SER A 795 -39.67 -25.79 15.60
CA SER A 795 -40.97 -25.44 15.03
C SER A 795 -41.42 -24.00 15.32
N ARG A 796 -40.62 -23.23 16.07
CA ARG A 796 -40.88 -21.82 16.40
C ARG A 796 -40.09 -20.89 15.49
N PHE A 797 -40.71 -19.82 14.99
CA PHE A 797 -40.00 -18.78 14.24
C PHE A 797 -38.90 -18.14 15.11
N GLY A 798 -37.71 -18.00 14.54
CA GLY A 798 -36.49 -17.52 15.21
C GLY A 798 -35.75 -18.58 16.03
N GLY A 799 -36.40 -19.69 16.40
CA GLY A 799 -35.81 -20.77 17.21
C GLY A 799 -34.93 -21.76 16.43
N ASN A 800 -34.77 -21.54 15.12
CA ASN A 800 -34.05 -22.43 14.21
C ASN A 800 -33.20 -21.64 13.21
N ASP A 801 -32.46 -22.34 12.36
CA ASP A 801 -31.65 -21.81 11.28
C ASP A 801 -32.42 -21.53 9.98
N LYS A 802 -33.73 -21.82 9.94
CA LYS A 802 -34.62 -21.65 8.78
C LYS A 802 -35.53 -20.42 8.86
N SER A 803 -35.43 -19.63 9.92
CA SER A 803 -36.32 -18.49 10.15
C SER A 803 -35.61 -17.34 10.87
N TRP A 804 -36.02 -16.13 10.53
CA TRP A 804 -35.56 -14.87 11.10
C TRP A 804 -36.77 -14.09 11.57
N SER A 805 -36.75 -13.59 12.80
CA SER A 805 -37.95 -13.04 13.43
C SER A 805 -37.66 -11.74 14.18
N LEU A 806 -38.56 -10.77 14.01
CA LEU A 806 -38.67 -9.56 14.82
C LEU A 806 -39.85 -9.74 15.79
N PHE A 807 -39.54 -9.83 17.08
CA PHE A 807 -40.52 -9.81 18.15
C PHE A 807 -40.87 -8.36 18.47
N CYS A 808 -42.16 -8.07 18.42
CA CYS A 808 -42.73 -6.75 18.66
C CYS A 808 -43.54 -6.79 19.96
N TYR A 809 -43.22 -5.86 20.87
CA TYR A 809 -43.85 -5.69 22.17
C TYR A 809 -44.22 -4.23 22.37
N ASP A 810 -45.23 -3.94 23.19
CA ASP A 810 -45.67 -2.57 23.48
C ASP A 810 -44.55 -1.64 23.98
N ASN A 811 -43.48 -2.21 24.55
CA ASN A 811 -42.33 -1.49 25.09
C ASN A 811 -41.02 -1.63 24.29
N GLY A 812 -41.01 -2.29 23.11
CA GLY A 812 -39.81 -2.39 22.29
C GLY A 812 -39.80 -3.52 21.26
N TYR A 813 -38.62 -3.75 20.67
CA TYR A 813 -38.40 -4.79 19.67
C TYR A 813 -37.25 -5.72 20.10
N SER A 814 -37.31 -6.99 19.72
CA SER A 814 -36.21 -7.94 19.86
C SER A 814 -36.07 -8.80 18.61
N LEU A 815 -34.87 -9.22 18.27
CA LEU A 815 -34.59 -10.08 17.13
C LEU A 815 -34.35 -11.49 17.61
N CYS A 816 -34.76 -12.49 16.82
CA CYS A 816 -34.53 -13.90 17.13
C CYS A 816 -34.14 -14.68 15.86
N HIS A 817 -33.01 -15.38 15.94
CA HIS A 817 -32.53 -16.34 14.95
C HIS A 817 -31.64 -17.40 15.64
N LYS A 818 -31.78 -18.69 15.31
CA LYS A 818 -31.08 -19.81 15.98
C LYS A 818 -31.19 -19.75 17.51
N ASP A 819 -32.35 -19.38 18.03
CA ASP A 819 -32.63 -19.22 19.47
C ASP A 819 -31.78 -18.13 20.17
N MET A 820 -31.04 -17.32 19.41
CA MET A 820 -30.33 -16.16 19.94
C MET A 820 -31.25 -14.93 19.88
N VAL A 821 -31.64 -14.43 21.06
CA VAL A 821 -32.46 -13.23 21.19
C VAL A 821 -31.59 -12.00 21.47
N THR A 822 -31.75 -10.95 20.66
CA THR A 822 -31.04 -9.67 20.83
C THR A 822 -32.06 -8.54 20.98
N SER A 823 -32.02 -7.80 22.09
CA SER A 823 -32.91 -6.66 22.30
C SER A 823 -32.46 -5.45 21.48
N ILE A 824 -33.42 -4.76 20.85
CA ILE A 824 -33.16 -3.52 20.10
C ILE A 824 -33.48 -2.33 21.01
N SER A 825 -32.50 -1.46 21.21
CA SER A 825 -32.69 -0.20 21.96
C SER A 825 -33.38 0.83 21.06
N SER A 826 -34.70 0.97 21.18
CA SER A 826 -35.48 2.01 20.48
C SER A 826 -36.11 2.97 21.49
N SER A 827 -36.01 4.28 21.27
CA SER A 827 -36.58 5.31 22.13
C SER A 827 -38.10 5.47 22.01
N SER A 828 -38.71 4.87 20.99
CA SER A 828 -40.15 4.88 20.75
C SER A 828 -40.60 3.61 20.02
N VAL A 829 -41.88 3.25 20.18
CA VAL A 829 -42.51 2.09 19.53
C VAL A 829 -43.54 2.60 18.52
N SER A 830 -43.62 1.95 17.37
CA SER A 830 -44.70 2.11 16.40
C SER A 830 -45.44 0.79 16.23
N ASN A 831 -46.76 0.88 16.14
CA ASN A 831 -47.64 -0.26 15.84
C ASN A 831 -47.57 -0.68 14.37
N ARG A 832 -46.63 -0.13 13.58
CA ARG A 832 -46.40 -0.49 12.19
C ARG A 832 -44.92 -0.77 11.97
N VAL A 833 -44.62 -1.93 11.40
CA VAL A 833 -43.27 -2.34 11.01
C VAL A 833 -43.24 -2.70 9.54
N ALA A 834 -42.10 -2.48 8.91
CA ALA A 834 -41.87 -2.86 7.53
C ALA A 834 -40.75 -3.89 7.45
N VAL A 835 -40.84 -4.76 6.45
CA VAL A 835 -39.85 -5.79 6.16
C VAL A 835 -39.42 -5.62 4.72
N TYR A 836 -38.11 -5.63 4.48
CA TYR A 836 -37.50 -5.63 3.16
C TYR A 836 -36.63 -6.88 3.03
N VAL A 837 -36.80 -7.61 1.94
CA VAL A 837 -35.99 -8.77 1.58
C VAL A 837 -35.35 -8.50 0.23
N ASP A 838 -34.07 -8.79 0.08
CA ASP A 838 -33.36 -8.90 -1.19
C ASP A 838 -32.80 -10.32 -1.27
N CYS A 839 -33.55 -11.22 -1.92
CA CYS A 839 -33.16 -12.63 -2.02
C CYS A 839 -31.81 -12.82 -2.73
N PRO A 840 -31.54 -12.20 -3.90
CA PRO A 840 -30.24 -12.28 -4.57
C PRO A 840 -29.08 -11.73 -3.74
N ALA A 841 -29.25 -10.59 -3.06
CA ALA A 841 -28.19 -9.99 -2.24
C ALA A 841 -28.06 -10.62 -0.85
N GLY A 842 -28.99 -11.49 -0.46
CA GLY A 842 -28.96 -12.14 0.85
C GLY A 842 -29.31 -11.20 2.01
N ILE A 843 -30.18 -10.22 1.80
CA ILE A 843 -30.50 -9.18 2.77
C ILE A 843 -31.92 -9.37 3.29
N LEU A 844 -32.10 -9.29 4.61
CA LEU A 844 -33.41 -9.15 5.26
C LEU A 844 -33.35 -8.02 6.28
N SER A 845 -34.09 -6.94 6.04
CA SER A 845 -34.10 -5.76 6.89
C SER A 845 -35.47 -5.51 7.50
N PHE A 846 -35.46 -5.11 8.76
CA PHE A 846 -36.64 -4.71 9.52
C PHE A 846 -36.58 -3.22 9.81
N TYR A 847 -37.72 -2.55 9.66
CA TYR A 847 -37.88 -1.13 9.89
C TYR A 847 -39.07 -0.86 10.79
N ARG A 848 -38.96 0.18 11.59
CA ARG A 848 -40.10 0.81 12.25
C ARG A 848 -40.64 1.91 11.33
N VAL A 849 -41.95 1.97 11.17
CA VAL A 849 -42.62 2.97 10.34
C VAL A 849 -43.17 4.07 11.27
N SER A 850 -42.72 5.31 11.11
CA SER A 850 -43.15 6.44 11.96
C SER A 850 -43.41 7.66 11.08
N SER A 851 -44.65 8.15 11.04
CA SER A 851 -45.05 9.28 10.19
C SER A 851 -44.56 9.13 8.74
N ASP A 852 -44.79 7.94 8.17
CA ASP A 852 -44.37 7.50 6.83
C ASP A 852 -42.85 7.47 6.56
N SER A 853 -42.03 7.76 7.57
CA SER A 853 -40.57 7.57 7.52
C SER A 853 -40.17 6.17 7.99
N LEU A 854 -39.24 5.55 7.27
CA LEU A 854 -38.65 4.26 7.65
C LEU A 854 -37.43 4.46 8.53
N ILE A 855 -37.52 3.98 9.77
CA ILE A 855 -36.42 3.96 10.73
C ILE A 855 -35.89 2.53 10.77
N HIS A 856 -34.64 2.35 10.34
CA HIS A 856 -33.99 1.04 10.35
C HIS A 856 -33.90 0.48 11.77
N LEU A 857 -34.31 -0.78 11.93
CA LEU A 857 -34.16 -1.53 13.19
C LEU A 857 -32.98 -2.49 13.10
N HIS A 858 -32.92 -3.32 12.05
CA HIS A 858 -31.88 -4.34 11.89
C HIS A 858 -31.83 -4.91 10.48
N THR A 859 -30.67 -5.45 10.10
CA THR A 859 -30.49 -6.22 8.87
C THR A 859 -29.75 -7.53 9.14
N PHE A 860 -30.36 -8.64 8.73
CA PHE A 860 -29.68 -9.93 8.58
C PHE A 860 -29.03 -10.01 7.20
N ASN A 861 -27.75 -10.41 7.17
CA ASN A 861 -27.01 -10.71 5.95
C ASN A 861 -26.71 -12.22 5.90
N THR A 862 -27.26 -12.93 4.94
CA THR A 862 -27.11 -14.38 4.79
C THR A 862 -27.40 -14.83 3.37
N THR A 863 -26.81 -15.92 2.91
CA THR A 863 -27.18 -16.51 1.62
C THR A 863 -28.49 -17.29 1.77
N PHE A 864 -29.52 -16.90 1.02
CA PHE A 864 -30.78 -17.64 0.99
C PHE A 864 -30.70 -18.77 -0.03
N THR A 865 -31.09 -19.99 0.36
CA THR A 865 -30.98 -21.20 -0.48
C THR A 865 -32.29 -21.63 -1.10
N GLU A 866 -33.41 -21.12 -0.59
CA GLU A 866 -34.77 -21.46 -0.99
C GLU A 866 -35.65 -20.20 -0.97
N PRO A 867 -36.81 -20.19 -1.65
CA PRO A 867 -37.78 -19.11 -1.54
C PRO A 867 -38.20 -18.86 -0.08
N LEU A 868 -38.32 -17.59 0.27
CA LEU A 868 -38.67 -17.14 1.61
C LEU A 868 -40.17 -16.86 1.73
N TYR A 869 -40.75 -17.18 2.87
CA TYR A 869 -42.18 -17.02 3.13
C TYR A 869 -42.36 -16.12 4.36
N PRO A 870 -43.08 -15.00 4.24
CA PRO A 870 -43.47 -14.18 5.39
C PRO A 870 -44.33 -14.99 6.36
N GLY A 871 -44.16 -14.76 7.66
CA GLY A 871 -44.85 -15.50 8.71
C GLY A 871 -45.14 -14.62 9.91
N PHE A 872 -46.22 -14.97 10.61
CA PHE A 872 -46.65 -14.26 11.82
C PHE A 872 -46.81 -15.24 12.98
N GLY A 873 -46.29 -14.88 14.14
CA GLY A 873 -46.39 -15.65 15.38
C GLY A 873 -46.95 -14.84 16.55
N PHE A 874 -47.51 -15.53 17.54
CA PHE A 874 -48.17 -14.92 18.69
C PHE A 874 -47.74 -15.64 19.98
N THR A 875 -47.39 -14.88 21.02
CA THR A 875 -47.07 -15.42 22.36
C THR A 875 -48.31 -15.51 23.23
N SER A 876 -48.39 -16.55 24.08
CA SER A 876 -49.52 -16.80 24.99
C SER A 876 -49.11 -16.79 26.47
N TRP A 877 -48.03 -16.12 26.84
CA TRP A 877 -47.41 -16.26 28.17
C TRP A 877 -48.13 -15.51 29.30
N CYS A 878 -49.11 -14.66 29.00
CA CYS A 878 -49.95 -14.02 30.03
C CYS A 878 -51.42 -14.32 29.78
N SER A 879 -52.12 -14.76 30.82
CA SER A 879 -53.55 -15.07 30.87
C SER A 879 -54.48 -13.85 30.70
N VAL A 880 -53.97 -12.74 30.15
CA VAL A 880 -54.71 -11.48 29.94
C VAL A 880 -54.29 -10.81 28.62
N LEU A 881 -54.42 -11.46 27.46
CA LEU A 881 -54.30 -10.77 26.17
C LEU A 881 -55.23 -11.38 25.10
N SER A 882 -56.54 -11.18 25.27
CA SER A 882 -57.49 -11.17 24.15
C SER A 882 -57.33 -9.87 23.35
N GLY A 883 -56.25 -9.76 22.57
CA GLY A 883 -55.98 -8.51 21.84
C GLY A 883 -54.84 -8.51 20.83
N SER A 884 -53.92 -9.49 20.85
CA SER A 884 -52.82 -9.52 19.89
C SER A 884 -53.34 -9.75 18.47
N SER A 885 -52.91 -8.90 17.53
CA SER A 885 -53.33 -9.01 16.13
C SER A 885 -52.27 -8.46 15.18
N VAL A 886 -52.29 -8.97 13.95
CA VAL A 886 -51.52 -8.45 12.81
C VAL A 886 -52.49 -8.21 11.65
N SER A 887 -52.37 -7.05 11.00
CA SER A 887 -53.13 -6.65 9.82
C SER A 887 -52.17 -6.33 8.68
N LEU A 888 -52.45 -6.88 7.49
CA LEU A 888 -51.69 -6.71 6.25
C LEU A 888 -52.12 -5.47 5.47
#